data_AF-A0A7S2RR49-F1
#
_entry.id   AF-A0A7S2RR49-F1
#
_cell.length_a   1.000
_cell.length_b   1.000
_cell.length_c   1.000
_cell.angle_alpha   90.00
_cell.angle_beta   90.00
_cell.angle_gamma   90.00
#
_symmetry.space_group_name_H-M   'P 1'
#
loop_
_entity.id
_entity.type
_entity.pdbx_description
1 polymer ?
#
loop_
_entity_poly.entity_id
_entity_poly.type
_entity_poly.pdbx_seq_one_letter_code
_entity_poly.pdbx_strand_id
1 'polypeptide(L)'
;DNNITNTDIREIIDWGYYIDRLAKSIQKIITIPAGLQHVANPVPLVPHPPWLQRKLRELNDSFKQQRITSMFKKRIVGEEPACQISEVVPDVDVPVELEDSSPKKKRAIAPSSKAMLDIEDMFGKSQKKRVSFSEEISEEKDQVEVEEEEENDEDTVDKWLEKRRKKWKSLRDRHKSMDGNRVTRGLSNFIAPQERIDQTMDKYWQVLEVRELNKPGLFKVFAMTDGNEMKTLYIKMRRSFYINSNIEQNETTKHWITLQQKSTKHYRLPHGHKAKYLYRVEIDEEYFRKNAKDLTNFVASPEIAGVYEMSVPLHTRMFTHLGCVAQLHSYAAVQRKKEKRNISEQDPLAIGDIKRLVCATNPYLEKGSASFKRIFIYQAGEGDRQIIAMFTIKETSTDLENVCETLNSDNEVINSINATPKRAECLVWITKTPGAPDTNFNVTTQLKRLIVDNGMRSADYDLTYSMTSLATSGECWDNLDAALGHYSVRRRGPTCVVLQTSLSKEAVFRSVGNLGEFPCVWIQAQKEDNILPTLQWQLALTRRCIEGYIRHSLWLNMRIKCSRYAHIPVSHVGEDFAITMTDTFYTRLLDFNKHVIWASPSNLPDLGGAEEDLAHATLCLGVDSEFTSVTVPGTYNSYCVEIDILHLAINTVLQARYVHDIECEDGSTFLDTLSVPLPAQTQQIGNDGELVHENPGGNLASSLQQTVQAFQILYRMVTNWKNDLNSVDGSFADHLMIHFYRWLCSPRSLLYDPALHQLIHQMMTKVFLQLLAELRNLNAKVVAANFQKIWLCTEKNDTQSAEAYCKHIIMTVNSKTLFQDIEFEIKQYWQGLVFLDEENYGGVQPLSVPSPVTLSPEEADVDTKDKEEFQVECSEAAGVQPLSV
;
A
#
# COMPACT_ATOMS: atom_id res chain seq x y z
N ASP A 1 21.43 -20.52 -34.64
CA ASP A 1 20.39 -21.05 -35.53
C ASP A 1 19.01 -20.51 -35.19
N ASN A 2 18.24 -20.11 -36.19
CA ASN A 2 16.89 -19.56 -35.99
C ASN A 2 15.81 -20.63 -35.72
N ASN A 3 16.20 -21.92 -35.69
CA ASN A 3 15.32 -23.05 -35.38
C ASN A 3 15.42 -23.53 -33.91
N ILE A 4 16.20 -22.84 -33.06
CA ILE A 4 16.34 -23.22 -31.64
C ILE A 4 15.05 -22.85 -30.90
N THR A 5 14.27 -23.87 -30.52
CA THR A 5 13.03 -23.73 -29.74
C THR A 5 13.22 -23.97 -28.24
N ASN A 6 14.33 -24.60 -27.84
CA ASN A 6 14.69 -24.84 -26.44
C ASN A 6 15.82 -23.90 -26.02
N THR A 7 15.66 -23.25 -24.87
CA THR A 7 16.61 -22.26 -24.35
C THR A 7 17.44 -22.77 -23.16
N ASP A 8 17.48 -24.09 -22.93
CA ASP A 8 18.39 -24.66 -21.92
C ASP A 8 19.85 -24.38 -22.32
N ILE A 9 20.58 -23.74 -21.40
CA ILE A 9 21.99 -23.38 -21.59
C ILE A 9 22.87 -24.62 -21.88
N ARG A 10 22.43 -25.81 -21.46
CA ARG A 10 23.09 -27.09 -21.75
C ARG A 10 23.07 -27.47 -23.22
N GLU A 11 22.12 -27.00 -24.01
CA GLU A 11 22.05 -27.26 -25.46
C GLU A 11 22.76 -26.18 -26.29
N ILE A 12 23.01 -25.01 -25.68
CA ILE A 12 23.65 -23.85 -26.31
C ILE A 12 25.19 -23.87 -26.13
N ILE A 13 25.69 -24.43 -25.01
CA ILE A 13 27.13 -24.52 -24.73
C ILE A 13 27.80 -25.62 -25.57
N ASP A 14 28.92 -25.27 -26.21
CA ASP A 14 29.82 -26.26 -26.83
C ASP A 14 30.55 -27.09 -25.76
N TRP A 15 29.89 -28.16 -25.31
CA TRP A 15 30.50 -29.14 -24.40
C TRP A 15 31.72 -29.81 -25.01
N GLY A 16 31.80 -29.94 -26.34
CA GLY A 16 32.97 -30.50 -27.03
C GLY A 16 34.23 -29.71 -26.67
N TYR A 17 34.20 -28.38 -26.84
CA TYR A 17 35.30 -27.48 -26.46
C TYR A 17 35.71 -27.62 -25.00
N TYR A 18 34.76 -27.62 -24.06
CA TYR A 18 35.06 -27.70 -22.63
C TYR A 18 35.58 -29.08 -22.21
N ILE A 19 35.02 -30.16 -22.75
CA ILE A 19 35.50 -31.54 -22.54
C ILE A 19 36.92 -31.67 -23.08
N ASP A 20 37.22 -31.15 -24.28
CA ASP A 20 38.56 -31.19 -24.87
C ASP A 20 39.60 -30.43 -24.04
N ARG A 21 39.22 -29.25 -23.50
CA ARG A 21 40.08 -28.42 -22.65
C ARG A 21 40.34 -29.09 -21.29
N LEU A 22 39.34 -29.75 -20.71
CA LEU A 22 39.47 -30.54 -19.49
C LEU A 22 40.32 -31.79 -19.73
N ALA A 23 40.06 -32.54 -20.80
CA ALA A 23 40.80 -33.74 -21.20
C ALA A 23 42.29 -33.44 -21.43
N LYS A 24 42.63 -32.33 -22.10
CA LYS A 24 44.02 -31.86 -22.28
C LYS A 24 44.70 -31.52 -20.94
N SER A 25 43.94 -31.09 -19.94
CA SER A 25 44.45 -30.80 -18.59
C SER A 25 44.67 -32.08 -17.78
N ILE A 26 43.69 -32.99 -17.79
CA ILE A 26 43.78 -34.34 -17.21
C ILE A 26 44.93 -35.15 -17.84
N GLN A 27 45.15 -35.04 -19.16
CA GLN A 27 46.29 -35.67 -19.82
C GLN A 27 47.63 -35.19 -19.25
N LYS A 28 47.80 -33.88 -19.07
CA LYS A 28 49.05 -33.30 -18.55
C LYS A 28 49.32 -33.66 -17.09
N ILE A 29 48.28 -33.61 -16.24
CA ILE A 29 48.43 -33.74 -14.79
C ILE A 29 48.41 -35.21 -14.35
N ILE A 30 47.63 -36.06 -15.03
CA ILE A 30 47.33 -37.43 -14.56
C ILE A 30 47.84 -38.47 -15.57
N THR A 31 47.34 -38.46 -16.81
CA THR A 31 47.57 -39.62 -17.69
C THR A 31 49.00 -39.69 -18.24
N ILE A 32 49.65 -38.56 -18.53
CA ILE A 32 51.04 -38.56 -19.01
C ILE A 32 52.02 -38.99 -17.90
N PRO A 33 51.95 -38.47 -16.65
CA PRO A 33 52.76 -38.99 -15.55
C PRO A 33 52.53 -40.48 -15.27
N ALA A 34 51.27 -40.93 -15.19
CA ALA A 34 50.96 -42.35 -14.94
C ALA A 34 51.59 -43.27 -16.01
N GLY A 35 51.43 -42.92 -17.30
CA GLY A 35 52.03 -43.68 -18.39
C GLY A 35 53.57 -43.66 -18.37
N LEU A 36 54.21 -42.54 -18.00
CA LEU A 36 55.68 -42.48 -17.86
C LEU A 36 56.20 -43.24 -16.63
N GLN A 37 55.37 -43.44 -15.61
CA GLN A 37 55.66 -44.24 -14.42
C GLN A 37 55.29 -45.73 -14.59
N HIS A 38 54.89 -46.16 -15.79
CA HIS A 38 54.43 -47.53 -16.09
C HIS A 38 53.16 -47.96 -15.31
N VAL A 39 52.40 -47.01 -14.79
CA VAL A 39 51.10 -47.26 -14.14
C VAL A 39 49.99 -47.24 -15.20
N ALA A 40 49.01 -48.15 -15.07
CA ALA A 40 47.83 -48.17 -15.94
C ALA A 40 47.05 -46.84 -15.86
N ASN A 41 46.40 -46.44 -16.95
CA ASN A 41 45.68 -45.15 -17.01
C ASN A 41 44.55 -45.08 -15.96
N PRO A 42 44.63 -44.18 -14.95
CA PRO A 42 43.60 -44.09 -13.92
C PRO A 42 42.31 -43.40 -14.40
N VAL A 43 42.29 -42.78 -15.59
CA VAL A 43 41.10 -42.16 -16.18
C VAL A 43 40.83 -42.77 -17.57
N PRO A 44 40.09 -43.90 -17.67
CA PRO A 44 39.88 -44.61 -18.93
C PRO A 44 39.21 -43.77 -20.03
N LEU A 45 38.34 -42.84 -19.64
CA LEU A 45 37.64 -41.91 -20.54
C LEU A 45 38.58 -40.95 -21.29
N VAL A 46 39.78 -40.71 -20.76
CA VAL A 46 40.78 -39.82 -21.36
C VAL A 46 42.02 -40.64 -21.73
N PRO A 47 42.15 -41.09 -22.99
CA PRO A 47 43.28 -41.92 -23.39
C PRO A 47 44.60 -41.14 -23.33
N HIS A 48 45.70 -41.85 -23.10
CA HIS A 48 47.06 -41.29 -23.25
C HIS A 48 47.27 -40.71 -24.65
N PRO A 49 48.07 -39.64 -24.81
CA PRO A 49 48.41 -39.11 -26.12
C PRO A 49 49.05 -40.16 -27.07
N PRO A 50 48.84 -40.07 -28.39
CA PRO A 50 49.33 -41.09 -29.35
C PRO A 50 50.84 -41.34 -29.32
N TRP A 51 51.64 -40.31 -29.03
CA TRP A 51 53.09 -40.43 -28.90
C TRP A 51 53.51 -41.26 -27.67
N LEU A 52 52.77 -41.13 -26.56
CA LEU A 52 53.02 -41.88 -25.33
C LEU A 52 52.55 -43.33 -25.47
N GLN A 53 51.41 -43.56 -26.11
CA GLN A 53 50.94 -44.90 -26.46
C GLN A 53 51.89 -45.63 -27.42
N ARG A 54 52.53 -44.92 -28.37
CA ARG A 54 53.56 -45.50 -29.24
C ARG A 54 54.78 -45.90 -28.42
N LYS A 55 55.31 -45.00 -27.59
CA LYS A 55 56.46 -45.28 -26.71
C LYS A 55 56.19 -46.42 -25.72
N LEU A 56 54.98 -46.51 -25.16
CA LEU A 56 54.60 -47.62 -24.27
C LEU A 56 54.50 -48.95 -25.00
N ARG A 57 54.00 -48.98 -26.24
CA ARG A 57 54.03 -50.18 -27.09
C ARG A 57 55.46 -50.60 -27.45
N GLU A 58 56.33 -49.66 -27.82
CA GLU A 58 57.75 -49.92 -28.09
C GLU A 58 58.52 -50.45 -26.86
N LEU A 59 58.14 -50.02 -25.65
CA LEU A 59 58.71 -50.51 -24.39
C LEU A 59 58.18 -51.89 -24.01
N ASN A 60 56.90 -52.17 -24.26
CA ASN A 60 56.26 -53.46 -23.99
C ASN A 60 56.42 -54.50 -25.12
N ASP A 61 57.02 -54.12 -26.25
CA ASP A 61 57.36 -55.07 -27.32
C ASP A 61 58.44 -56.04 -26.83
N SER A 62 58.17 -57.34 -27.01
CA SER A 62 59.03 -58.43 -26.58
C SER A 62 60.14 -58.75 -27.60
N PHE A 63 60.00 -58.34 -28.86
CA PHE A 63 60.92 -58.69 -29.95
C PHE A 63 61.83 -57.51 -30.34
N LYS A 64 62.69 -57.08 -29.42
CA LYS A 64 63.59 -55.92 -29.62
C LYS A 64 64.83 -56.25 -30.44
N GLN A 65 64.91 -55.72 -31.67
CA GLN A 65 66.18 -55.60 -32.39
C GLN A 65 67.02 -54.45 -31.80
N GLN A 66 68.07 -54.76 -31.05
CA GLN A 66 68.93 -53.74 -30.45
C GLN A 66 69.77 -53.01 -31.51
N ARG A 67 69.80 -51.68 -31.48
CA ARG A 67 70.72 -50.88 -32.30
C ARG A 67 72.15 -51.07 -31.82
N ILE A 68 73.06 -51.36 -32.74
CA ILE A 68 74.50 -51.61 -32.47
C ILE A 68 75.17 -50.51 -31.61
N THR A 69 74.69 -49.26 -31.68
CA THR A 69 75.20 -48.16 -30.84
C THR A 69 74.94 -48.33 -29.34
N SER A 70 73.99 -49.17 -28.90
CA SER A 70 73.80 -49.47 -27.46
C SER A 70 74.76 -50.55 -26.94
N MET A 71 75.50 -51.25 -27.80
CA MET A 71 76.52 -52.23 -27.41
C MET A 71 77.82 -51.56 -26.92
N PHE A 72 78.04 -50.29 -27.23
CA PHE A 72 79.28 -49.56 -26.92
C PHE A 72 79.17 -48.70 -25.66
N LYS A 73 79.30 -49.32 -24.48
CA LYS A 73 79.55 -48.57 -23.23
C LYS A 73 80.98 -48.01 -23.24
N LYS A 74 81.12 -46.69 -23.19
CA LYS A 74 82.42 -46.01 -23.02
C LYS A 74 82.96 -46.29 -21.60
N ARG A 75 84.11 -46.97 -21.52
CA ARG A 75 84.83 -47.23 -20.27
C ARG A 75 85.43 -45.92 -19.75
N ILE A 76 85.06 -45.51 -18.54
CA ILE A 76 85.82 -44.52 -17.76
C ILE A 76 86.95 -45.29 -17.08
N VAL A 77 88.17 -44.75 -17.09
CA VAL A 77 89.30 -45.32 -16.35
C VAL A 77 89.30 -44.73 -14.94
N GLY A 78 89.19 -45.63 -13.97
CA GLY A 78 89.00 -45.38 -12.54
C GLY A 78 88.51 -46.68 -11.90
N GLU A 79 89.39 -47.34 -11.16
CA GLU A 79 89.17 -48.58 -10.40
C GLU A 79 88.12 -48.38 -9.28
N GLU A 80 87.47 -49.38 -8.69
CA GLU A 80 87.21 -50.80 -9.01
C GLU A 80 85.91 -51.23 -8.26
N PRO A 81 85.30 -52.39 -8.54
CA PRO A 81 83.93 -52.69 -8.08
C PRO A 81 83.84 -53.56 -6.81
N ALA A 82 82.87 -53.26 -5.96
CA ALA A 82 82.23 -54.22 -5.06
C ALA A 82 80.70 -54.09 -5.23
N CYS A 83 80.13 -54.95 -6.06
CA CYS A 83 79.24 -56.04 -5.64
C CYS A 83 77.86 -55.59 -5.13
N GLN A 84 76.87 -55.80 -6.00
CA GLN A 84 75.46 -55.86 -5.65
C GLN A 84 75.22 -56.94 -4.60
N ILE A 85 74.20 -56.76 -3.75
CA ILE A 85 73.27 -57.82 -3.32
C ILE A 85 71.93 -57.16 -2.95
N SER A 86 70.90 -57.99 -2.92
CA SER A 86 69.48 -57.71 -3.14
C SER A 86 68.66 -57.35 -1.90
N GLU A 87 67.51 -56.72 -2.19
CA GLU A 87 66.19 -56.92 -1.55
C GLU A 87 65.85 -56.29 -0.18
N VAL A 88 64.51 -56.11 -0.05
CA VAL A 88 63.67 -55.82 1.12
C VAL A 88 63.48 -54.33 1.53
N VAL A 89 62.21 -53.99 1.72
CA VAL A 89 61.54 -52.76 2.20
C VAL A 89 61.67 -52.60 3.74
N PRO A 90 61.21 -51.50 4.42
CA PRO A 90 60.71 -50.19 3.94
C PRO A 90 61.30 -48.95 4.69
N ASP A 91 60.67 -47.78 4.48
CA ASP A 91 60.41 -46.69 5.45
C ASP A 91 61.44 -45.57 5.79
N VAL A 92 60.89 -44.34 5.70
CA VAL A 92 61.00 -43.17 6.64
C VAL A 92 62.15 -42.13 6.51
N ASP A 93 61.70 -40.85 6.52
CA ASP A 93 62.34 -39.54 6.84
C ASP A 93 63.55 -38.98 6.02
N VAL A 94 63.50 -37.79 5.37
CA VAL A 94 63.34 -36.38 5.88
C VAL A 94 64.62 -35.85 6.57
N PRO A 95 65.14 -34.62 6.32
CA PRO A 95 65.12 -33.72 5.14
C PRO A 95 66.51 -33.03 4.92
N VAL A 96 66.56 -31.69 4.67
CA VAL A 96 67.67 -30.73 4.95
C VAL A 96 68.91 -30.75 4.02
N GLU A 97 69.66 -29.68 3.68
CA GLU A 97 69.62 -28.18 3.65
C GLU A 97 70.88 -27.72 2.83
N LEU A 98 71.20 -26.48 2.45
CA LEU A 98 70.57 -25.14 2.28
C LEU A 98 71.45 -24.33 1.28
N GLU A 99 70.92 -23.23 0.72
CA GLU A 99 71.61 -21.97 0.36
C GLU A 99 72.86 -21.92 -0.57
N ASP A 100 73.30 -20.76 -1.08
CA ASP A 100 72.66 -19.55 -1.66
C ASP A 100 73.81 -18.67 -2.24
N SER A 101 73.46 -17.50 -2.78
CA SER A 101 74.29 -16.31 -2.97
C SER A 101 75.09 -16.19 -4.28
N SER A 102 74.53 -15.33 -5.15
CA SER A 102 75.30 -14.51 -6.10
C SER A 102 75.96 -13.34 -5.31
N PRO A 103 76.99 -12.59 -5.82
CA PRO A 103 76.72 -11.60 -6.88
C PRO A 103 77.88 -11.04 -7.77
N LYS A 104 77.52 -10.72 -9.03
CA LYS A 104 77.82 -9.48 -9.80
C LYS A 104 79.24 -9.13 -10.33
N LYS A 105 79.28 -9.01 -11.68
CA LYS A 105 79.83 -7.90 -12.53
C LYS A 105 81.34 -7.72 -12.75
N LYS A 106 81.72 -7.59 -14.05
CA LYS A 106 82.38 -6.40 -14.64
C LYS A 106 82.27 -6.37 -16.18
N ARG A 107 82.57 -5.22 -16.82
CA ARG A 107 82.37 -4.88 -18.26
C ARG A 107 83.71 -4.66 -18.96
N ALA A 108 83.83 -4.99 -20.26
CA ALA A 108 84.69 -4.35 -21.28
C ALA A 108 84.28 -4.90 -22.68
N ILE A 109 83.79 -4.08 -23.63
CA ILE A 109 84.51 -3.32 -24.69
C ILE A 109 84.99 -4.20 -25.87
N ALA A 110 84.52 -3.88 -27.08
CA ALA A 110 84.91 -4.46 -28.39
C ALA A 110 85.90 -3.51 -29.13
N PRO A 111 86.50 -3.85 -30.30
CA PRO A 111 85.75 -3.81 -31.58
C PRO A 111 86.22 -4.70 -32.77
N SER A 112 85.30 -4.94 -33.73
CA SER A 112 85.46 -4.92 -35.21
C SER A 112 86.55 -5.73 -35.95
N SER A 113 86.14 -6.64 -36.86
CA SER A 113 86.27 -6.42 -38.32
C SER A 113 85.48 -7.42 -39.20
N LYS A 114 85.26 -7.04 -40.47
CA LYS A 114 84.24 -7.45 -41.47
C LYS A 114 84.49 -8.77 -42.23
N ALA A 115 83.49 -9.13 -43.07
CA ALA A 115 83.49 -9.97 -44.29
C ALA A 115 83.13 -11.47 -44.13
N MET A 116 82.31 -12.13 -44.99
CA MET A 116 81.50 -11.70 -46.15
C MET A 116 80.55 -12.83 -46.67
N LEU A 117 79.40 -12.48 -47.29
CA LEU A 117 78.48 -13.26 -48.19
C LEU A 117 77.60 -14.45 -47.66
N ASP A 118 76.34 -14.12 -47.35
CA ASP A 118 75.07 -14.45 -48.04
C ASP A 118 74.51 -15.87 -48.36
N ILE A 119 73.17 -15.92 -48.30
CA ILE A 119 72.13 -16.86 -48.82
C ILE A 119 71.76 -18.10 -47.97
N GLU A 120 70.74 -17.88 -47.13
CA GLU A 120 69.46 -18.63 -46.96
C GLU A 120 69.41 -20.16 -47.24
N ASP A 121 68.90 -20.96 -46.28
CA ASP A 121 67.44 -21.21 -46.17
C ASP A 121 67.04 -21.96 -44.86
N MET A 122 65.74 -21.90 -44.53
CA MET A 122 64.93 -22.71 -43.60
C MET A 122 65.04 -22.53 -42.06
N PHE A 123 63.85 -22.50 -41.44
CA PHE A 123 63.52 -22.50 -40.00
C PHE A 123 63.73 -21.22 -39.19
N GLY A 124 62.80 -20.28 -39.38
CA GLY A 124 62.59 -19.16 -38.45
C GLY A 124 62.22 -19.62 -37.04
N LYS A 125 62.82 -18.96 -36.03
CA LYS A 125 62.46 -19.08 -34.61
C LYS A 125 62.07 -17.71 -34.08
N SER A 126 60.84 -17.59 -33.57
CA SER A 126 60.33 -16.36 -32.96
C SER A 126 61.14 -15.95 -31.74
N GLN A 127 61.63 -14.71 -31.71
CA GLN A 127 62.08 -14.08 -30.47
C GLN A 127 60.89 -13.46 -29.73
N LYS A 128 60.77 -13.79 -28.44
CA LYS A 128 59.94 -13.02 -27.49
C LYS A 128 60.58 -11.65 -27.26
N LYS A 129 59.80 -10.57 -27.41
CA LYS A 129 60.13 -9.25 -26.83
C LYS A 129 59.08 -8.87 -25.82
N ARG A 130 59.49 -8.49 -24.61
CA ARG A 130 58.60 -8.04 -23.52
C ARG A 130 58.13 -6.62 -23.84
N VAL A 131 56.83 -6.38 -23.74
CA VAL A 131 56.23 -5.05 -23.57
C VAL A 131 55.29 -5.11 -22.37
N SER A 132 55.10 -3.98 -21.69
CA SER A 132 54.35 -3.81 -20.45
C SER A 132 52.89 -4.24 -20.55
N PHE A 133 52.40 -4.89 -19.49
CA PHE A 133 51.01 -5.31 -19.34
C PHE A 133 50.17 -4.16 -18.77
N SER A 134 49.50 -3.44 -19.67
CA SER A 134 48.32 -2.63 -19.36
C SER A 134 47.14 -3.29 -20.07
N GLU A 135 46.14 -3.70 -19.30
CA GLU A 135 45.13 -4.67 -19.72
C GLU A 135 44.02 -3.98 -20.53
N GLU A 136 44.31 -3.68 -21.79
CA GLU A 136 43.26 -3.47 -22.80
C GLU A 136 42.53 -4.79 -23.01
N ILE A 137 41.33 -4.90 -22.44
CA ILE A 137 40.38 -5.93 -22.85
C ILE A 137 40.00 -5.61 -24.29
N SER A 138 40.45 -6.46 -25.19
CA SER A 138 40.03 -6.48 -26.59
C SER A 138 38.55 -6.84 -26.67
N GLU A 139 37.71 -5.81 -26.76
CA GLU A 139 36.40 -5.95 -27.39
C GLU A 139 36.65 -6.35 -28.85
N GLU A 140 36.39 -7.62 -29.20
CA GLU A 140 36.37 -8.04 -30.59
C GLU A 140 35.32 -7.21 -31.33
N LYS A 141 35.80 -6.46 -32.32
CA LYS A 141 34.97 -5.56 -33.12
C LYS A 141 34.00 -6.38 -33.96
N ASP A 142 32.74 -6.47 -33.50
CA ASP A 142 31.58 -6.52 -34.39
C ASP A 142 31.44 -5.19 -35.14
N GLN A 143 32.44 -4.89 -35.98
CA GLN A 143 32.38 -3.86 -37.01
C GLN A 143 32.17 -4.55 -38.36
N VAL A 144 30.93 -4.97 -38.60
CA VAL A 144 30.35 -4.79 -39.93
C VAL A 144 29.77 -3.37 -39.97
N GLU A 145 30.67 -2.39 -39.88
CA GLU A 145 30.37 -1.05 -40.37
C GLU A 145 30.32 -1.18 -41.89
N VAL A 146 29.10 -1.34 -42.41
CA VAL A 146 28.83 -0.95 -43.78
C VAL A 146 29.03 0.56 -43.83
N GLU A 147 30.20 0.98 -44.33
CA GLU A 147 30.39 2.32 -44.86
C GLU A 147 29.46 2.45 -46.08
N GLU A 148 28.17 2.74 -45.82
CA GLU A 148 27.31 3.34 -46.83
C GLU A 148 27.95 4.68 -47.17
N GLU A 149 28.46 4.80 -48.40
CA GLU A 149 29.03 6.05 -48.91
C GLU A 149 28.06 7.20 -48.65
N GLU A 150 28.56 8.30 -48.08
CA GLU A 150 27.74 9.51 -47.89
C GLU A 150 27.56 10.20 -49.26
N GLU A 151 26.70 9.63 -50.10
CA GLU A 151 26.08 10.39 -51.20
C GLU A 151 25.39 11.60 -50.58
N ASN A 152 25.90 12.79 -50.89
CA ASN A 152 25.25 14.06 -50.61
C ASN A 152 24.04 14.21 -51.55
N ASP A 153 23.02 13.40 -51.32
CA ASP A 153 21.74 13.61 -51.95
C ASP A 153 21.14 14.91 -51.41
N GLU A 154 20.97 15.91 -52.27
CA GLU A 154 20.10 17.08 -52.00
C GLU A 154 18.60 16.71 -51.96
N ASP A 155 18.29 15.44 -51.67
CA ASP A 155 16.95 14.90 -51.55
C ASP A 155 16.34 15.23 -50.18
N THR A 156 15.59 16.34 -50.17
CA THR A 156 14.50 16.68 -49.23
C THR A 156 14.73 16.28 -47.77
N VAL A 157 14.97 17.27 -46.90
CA VAL A 157 15.23 17.13 -45.44
C VAL A 157 14.39 16.04 -44.75
N ASP A 158 13.14 15.85 -45.15
CA ASP A 158 12.24 14.81 -44.64
C ASP A 158 12.73 13.37 -44.84
N LYS A 159 13.28 13.00 -46.02
CA LYS A 159 13.82 11.64 -46.28
C LYS A 159 15.01 11.34 -45.35
N TRP A 160 15.91 12.31 -45.21
CA TRP A 160 17.02 12.26 -44.26
C TRP A 160 16.53 12.14 -42.81
N LEU A 161 15.48 12.89 -42.46
CA LEU A 161 14.87 12.86 -41.13
C LEU A 161 14.25 11.48 -40.83
N GLU A 162 13.62 10.82 -41.81
CA GLU A 162 13.10 9.46 -41.66
C GLU A 162 14.22 8.41 -41.45
N LYS A 163 15.30 8.46 -42.26
CA LYS A 163 16.47 7.57 -42.10
C LYS A 163 17.08 7.74 -40.71
N ARG A 164 17.23 8.98 -40.23
CA ARG A 164 17.68 9.28 -38.85
C ARG A 164 16.70 8.84 -37.77
N ARG A 165 15.40 9.07 -37.92
CA ARG A 165 14.36 8.63 -36.96
C ARG A 165 14.37 7.12 -36.79
N LYS A 166 14.53 6.34 -37.87
CA LYS A 166 14.71 4.87 -37.82
C LYS A 166 15.99 4.49 -37.06
N LYS A 167 17.14 5.09 -37.39
CA LYS A 167 18.43 4.85 -36.72
C LYS A 167 18.36 5.17 -35.22
N TRP A 168 17.77 6.30 -34.84
CA TRP A 168 17.56 6.70 -33.45
C TRP A 168 16.54 5.84 -32.70
N LYS A 169 15.52 5.30 -33.37
CA LYS A 169 14.57 4.35 -32.77
C LYS A 169 15.30 3.04 -32.42
N SER A 170 16.00 2.44 -33.38
CA SER A 170 16.82 1.24 -33.18
C SER A 170 17.86 1.43 -32.06
N LEU A 171 18.59 2.55 -32.07
CA LEU A 171 19.56 2.86 -31.02
C LEU A 171 18.90 2.97 -29.62
N ARG A 172 17.73 3.60 -29.53
CA ARG A 172 16.99 3.78 -28.26
C ARG A 172 16.40 2.47 -27.75
N ASP A 173 15.93 1.60 -28.64
CA ASP A 173 15.44 0.27 -28.28
C ASP A 173 16.61 -0.65 -27.86
N ARG A 174 17.79 -0.54 -28.49
CA ARG A 174 19.04 -1.20 -28.04
C ARG A 174 19.48 -0.70 -26.66
N HIS A 175 19.41 0.62 -26.40
CA HIS A 175 19.68 1.16 -25.07
C HIS A 175 18.69 0.63 -24.02
N LYS A 176 17.38 0.59 -24.33
CA LYS A 176 16.37 0.00 -23.43
C LYS A 176 16.64 -1.48 -23.10
N SER A 177 17.16 -2.27 -24.04
CA SER A 177 17.52 -3.67 -23.78
C SER A 177 18.81 -3.84 -22.98
N MET A 178 19.69 -2.84 -22.96
CA MET A 178 20.98 -2.89 -22.25
C MET A 178 20.96 -2.22 -20.87
N ASP A 179 19.92 -1.44 -20.53
CA ASP A 179 19.93 -0.61 -19.32
C ASP A 179 19.53 -1.39 -18.04
N GLY A 180 20.40 -2.33 -17.68
CA GLY A 180 20.63 -2.74 -16.32
C GLY A 180 21.84 -1.99 -15.75
N ASN A 181 21.64 -0.76 -15.28
CA ASN A 181 22.56 0.00 -14.42
C ASN A 181 23.77 0.68 -15.10
N ARG A 182 23.64 1.23 -16.33
CA ARG A 182 24.71 2.02 -16.98
C ARG A 182 24.20 3.24 -17.78
N VAL A 183 23.83 4.30 -17.06
CA VAL A 183 23.65 5.63 -17.68
C VAL A 183 25.00 6.20 -18.12
N THR A 184 25.12 6.57 -19.39
CA THR A 184 26.36 7.04 -20.01
C THR A 184 26.76 8.45 -19.55
N ARG A 185 27.99 8.60 -19.07
CA ARG A 185 28.58 9.89 -18.68
C ARG A 185 28.83 10.79 -19.91
N GLY A 186 28.02 11.83 -20.10
CA GLY A 186 28.25 12.84 -21.13
C GLY A 186 27.33 14.06 -21.04
N LEU A 187 27.91 15.23 -20.75
CA LEU A 187 27.35 16.56 -21.05
C LEU A 187 26.00 16.95 -20.40
N SER A 188 25.88 16.89 -19.06
CA SER A 188 24.73 17.45 -18.31
C SER A 188 25.01 18.80 -17.61
N ASN A 189 26.07 19.53 -17.96
CA ASN A 189 26.49 20.76 -17.28
C ASN A 189 25.65 22.03 -17.61
N PHE A 190 24.53 21.90 -18.33
CA PHE A 190 23.62 23.02 -18.64
C PHE A 190 22.34 23.02 -17.76
N ILE A 191 22.26 22.16 -16.75
CA ILE A 191 21.10 22.02 -15.86
C ILE A 191 21.41 22.60 -14.47
N ALA A 192 21.24 23.92 -14.34
CA ALA A 192 21.22 24.64 -13.07
C ALA A 192 19.99 24.38 -12.14
N PRO A 193 18.94 23.59 -12.51
CA PRO A 193 17.94 23.13 -11.55
C PRO A 193 18.47 22.33 -10.34
N GLN A 194 19.60 21.60 -10.46
CA GLN A 194 19.93 20.55 -9.50
C GLN A 194 20.10 21.04 -8.05
N GLU A 195 20.71 22.21 -7.84
CA GLU A 195 20.94 22.77 -6.49
C GLU A 195 19.64 23.20 -5.79
N ARG A 196 18.58 23.51 -6.55
CA ARG A 196 17.26 23.83 -5.97
C ARG A 196 16.54 22.57 -5.48
N ILE A 197 16.80 21.41 -6.07
CA ILE A 197 16.16 20.14 -5.69
C ILE A 197 16.62 19.75 -4.28
N ASP A 198 17.93 19.68 -4.04
CA ASP A 198 18.51 19.36 -2.73
C ASP A 198 17.99 20.28 -1.62
N GLN A 199 17.85 21.58 -1.91
CA GLN A 199 17.30 22.57 -0.97
C GLN A 199 15.78 22.44 -0.76
N THR A 200 15.05 21.88 -1.73
CA THR A 200 13.60 21.59 -1.59
C THR A 200 13.37 20.31 -0.79
N MET A 201 14.20 19.28 -0.97
CA MET A 201 14.02 17.95 -0.33
C MET A 201 14.45 17.90 1.14
N ASP A 202 15.25 18.88 1.61
CA ASP A 202 15.57 19.03 3.04
C ASP A 202 14.34 19.45 3.88
N LYS A 203 13.32 20.06 3.24
CA LYS A 203 12.09 20.53 3.88
C LYS A 203 11.00 19.44 3.89
N TYR A 204 9.93 19.69 4.65
CA TYR A 204 8.76 18.83 4.59
C TYR A 204 7.99 19.05 3.28
N TRP A 205 7.27 18.01 2.86
CA TRP A 205 6.49 17.99 1.63
C TRP A 205 5.10 17.42 1.90
N GLN A 206 4.10 18.01 1.26
CA GLN A 206 2.68 17.76 1.51
C GLN A 206 2.13 16.93 0.35
N VAL A 207 1.82 15.67 0.60
CA VAL A 207 1.43 14.68 -0.40
C VAL A 207 -0.03 14.88 -0.82
N LEU A 208 -0.28 15.02 -2.12
CA LEU A 208 -1.64 15.09 -2.68
C LEU A 208 -2.14 13.71 -3.13
N GLU A 209 -1.35 13.02 -3.96
CA GLU A 209 -1.67 11.72 -4.54
C GLU A 209 -0.42 10.83 -4.65
N VAL A 210 -0.59 9.53 -4.41
CA VAL A 210 0.37 8.46 -4.70
C VAL A 210 -0.24 7.49 -5.72
N ARG A 211 0.40 7.28 -6.87
CA ARG A 211 -0.11 6.48 -7.99
C ARG A 211 0.87 5.36 -8.34
N GLU A 212 0.45 4.09 -8.37
CA GLU A 212 1.29 2.99 -8.89
C GLU A 212 1.55 3.19 -10.39
N LEU A 213 2.77 2.91 -10.85
CA LEU A 213 3.15 2.96 -12.26
C LEU A 213 3.09 1.57 -12.89
N ASN A 214 3.20 1.51 -14.23
CA ASN A 214 3.27 0.25 -15.00
C ASN A 214 4.40 -0.71 -14.54
N LYS A 215 5.41 -0.21 -13.81
CA LYS A 215 6.41 -1.03 -13.12
C LYS A 215 5.94 -1.27 -11.68
N PRO A 216 5.70 -2.52 -11.27
CA PRO A 216 5.07 -2.81 -9.99
C PRO A 216 6.00 -2.46 -8.82
N GLY A 217 5.43 -1.87 -7.77
CA GLY A 217 6.20 -1.35 -6.63
C GLY A 217 6.90 -0.01 -6.89
N LEU A 218 6.78 0.59 -8.08
CA LEU A 218 7.23 1.97 -8.32
C LEU A 218 6.03 2.92 -8.31
N PHE A 219 6.09 3.93 -7.44
CA PHE A 219 5.01 4.88 -7.22
C PHE A 219 5.42 6.29 -7.67
N LYS A 220 4.53 6.96 -8.42
CA LYS A 220 4.59 8.40 -8.71
C LYS A 220 3.86 9.13 -7.60
N VAL A 221 4.51 10.10 -6.96
CA VAL A 221 3.92 10.88 -5.87
C VAL A 221 3.90 12.36 -6.23
N PHE A 222 2.72 12.97 -6.15
CA PHE A 222 2.53 14.40 -6.34
C PHE A 222 2.57 15.08 -4.98
N ALA A 223 3.50 16.01 -4.79
CA ALA A 223 3.68 16.71 -3.53
C ALA A 223 3.79 18.22 -3.72
N MET A 224 3.13 18.97 -2.84
CA MET A 224 3.36 20.40 -2.66
C MET A 224 4.58 20.62 -1.77
N THR A 225 5.32 21.69 -2.06
CA THR A 225 6.51 22.11 -1.32
C THR A 225 6.34 23.57 -0.88
N ASP A 226 7.03 23.99 0.20
CA ASP A 226 6.94 25.33 0.82
C ASP A 226 6.99 26.53 -0.16
N GLY A 227 7.51 26.35 -1.38
CA GLY A 227 7.56 27.40 -2.40
C GLY A 227 6.25 27.62 -3.18
N ASN A 228 5.13 27.01 -2.79
CA ASN A 228 3.93 26.86 -3.63
C ASN A 228 4.23 26.19 -4.99
N GLU A 229 5.27 25.34 -5.04
CA GLU A 229 5.61 24.53 -6.20
C GLU A 229 5.13 23.09 -5.98
N MET A 230 4.42 22.55 -6.97
CA MET A 230 4.09 21.13 -7.05
C MET A 230 5.23 20.38 -7.74
N LYS A 231 5.74 19.34 -7.10
CA LYS A 231 6.79 18.46 -7.65
C LYS A 231 6.30 17.02 -7.74
N THR A 232 6.77 16.32 -8.77
CA THR A 232 6.59 14.88 -8.91
C THR A 232 7.81 14.19 -8.33
N LEU A 233 7.59 13.23 -7.44
CA LEU A 233 8.61 12.35 -6.88
C LEU A 233 8.34 10.92 -7.30
N TYR A 234 9.37 10.09 -7.31
CA TYR A 234 9.25 8.64 -7.53
C TYR A 234 9.70 7.92 -6.26
N ILE A 235 8.92 6.95 -5.80
CA ILE A 235 9.21 6.14 -4.62
C ILE A 235 9.18 4.66 -5.01
N LYS A 236 10.26 3.93 -4.73
CA LYS A 236 10.31 2.47 -4.84
C LYS A 236 9.90 1.86 -3.51
N MET A 237 8.79 1.13 -3.56
CA MET A 237 8.26 0.33 -2.47
C MET A 237 8.74 -1.11 -2.61
N ARG A 238 9.12 -1.72 -1.49
CA ARG A 238 9.41 -3.16 -1.39
C ARG A 238 8.27 -3.85 -0.67
N ARG A 239 8.00 -5.11 -1.04
CA ARG A 239 7.13 -5.97 -0.24
C ARG A 239 7.96 -6.51 0.92
N SER A 240 7.62 -6.07 2.13
CA SER A 240 8.08 -6.67 3.37
C SER A 240 7.06 -7.70 3.85
N PHE A 241 7.49 -8.83 4.40
CA PHE A 241 6.60 -9.79 5.07
C PHE A 241 7.37 -10.56 6.15
N TYR A 242 6.66 -11.26 7.03
CA TYR A 242 7.25 -11.96 8.17
C TYR A 242 7.11 -13.48 8.02
N ILE A 243 8.22 -14.21 8.21
CA ILE A 243 8.25 -15.68 8.16
C ILE A 243 8.51 -16.19 9.58
N ASN A 244 7.58 -16.97 10.14
CA ASN A 244 7.79 -17.68 11.40
C ASN A 244 8.31 -19.08 11.09
N SER A 245 9.58 -19.35 11.39
CA SER A 245 10.22 -20.65 11.17
C SER A 245 10.24 -21.49 12.45
N ASN A 246 10.06 -22.80 12.31
CA ASN A 246 10.25 -23.79 13.37
C ASN A 246 11.72 -24.01 13.72
N ILE A 247 12.63 -23.73 12.77
CA ILE A 247 14.08 -23.97 12.86
C ILE A 247 14.81 -22.64 12.65
N GLU A 248 15.94 -22.44 13.31
CA GLU A 248 16.82 -21.31 13.04
C GLU A 248 17.40 -21.41 11.61
N GLN A 249 16.99 -20.51 10.73
CA GLN A 249 17.55 -20.40 9.39
C GLN A 249 18.86 -19.62 9.43
N ASN A 250 19.93 -20.25 8.93
CA ASN A 250 21.23 -19.64 8.72
C ASN A 250 21.22 -18.72 7.48
N GLU A 251 22.06 -17.68 7.49
CA GLU A 251 22.22 -16.68 6.40
C GLU A 251 22.58 -17.28 5.01
N THR A 252 22.91 -18.56 4.94
CA THR A 252 23.23 -19.31 3.71
C THR A 252 22.02 -19.66 2.84
N THR A 253 20.79 -19.38 3.28
CA THR A 253 19.56 -19.71 2.52
C THR A 253 19.22 -18.66 1.44
N LYS A 254 19.81 -18.86 0.25
CA LYS A 254 19.44 -18.27 -1.06
C LYS A 254 19.70 -16.76 -1.23
N HIS A 255 20.63 -16.43 -2.14
CA HIS A 255 21.11 -15.07 -2.48
C HIS A 255 20.06 -14.03 -2.93
N TRP A 256 18.80 -14.43 -3.16
CA TRP A 256 17.71 -13.52 -3.53
C TRP A 256 16.82 -13.09 -2.36
N ILE A 257 16.85 -13.80 -1.24
CA ILE A 257 16.21 -13.37 0.00
C ILE A 257 17.26 -12.60 0.80
N THR A 258 17.11 -11.28 0.92
CA THR A 258 17.83 -10.55 1.96
C THR A 258 17.16 -10.88 3.30
N LEU A 259 17.57 -11.98 3.93
CA LEU A 259 17.18 -12.33 5.30
C LEU A 259 17.79 -11.29 6.26
N GLN A 260 17.09 -10.17 6.48
CA GLN A 260 17.48 -9.25 7.53
C GLN A 260 17.12 -9.87 8.87
N GLN A 261 18.09 -10.55 9.50
CA GLN A 261 18.00 -11.04 10.87
C GLN A 261 18.10 -9.88 11.88
N LYS A 262 17.26 -8.85 11.72
CA LYS A 262 16.85 -8.02 12.86
C LYS A 262 16.14 -8.97 13.82
N SER A 263 16.67 -9.10 15.03
CA SER A 263 16.07 -9.88 16.11
C SER A 263 14.64 -9.41 16.38
N THR A 264 13.67 -10.04 15.72
CA THR A 264 12.24 -9.71 15.80
C THR A 264 11.55 -10.49 16.93
N LYS A 265 12.32 -10.93 17.94
CA LYS A 265 11.84 -11.51 19.22
C LYS A 265 10.86 -10.62 19.99
N HIS A 266 10.66 -9.38 19.56
CA HIS A 266 9.71 -8.42 20.13
C HIS A 266 8.46 -8.18 19.28
N TYR A 267 8.33 -8.80 18.10
CA TYR A 267 7.11 -8.73 17.30
C TYR A 267 6.09 -9.75 17.79
N ARG A 268 4.82 -9.33 17.89
CA ARG A 268 3.69 -10.18 18.29
C ARG A 268 2.91 -10.62 17.06
N LEU A 269 2.60 -11.91 16.96
CA LEU A 269 1.77 -12.45 15.89
C LEU A 269 0.27 -12.28 16.22
N PRO A 270 -0.61 -12.25 15.21
CA PRO A 270 -2.06 -12.29 15.43
C PRO A 270 -2.48 -13.55 16.21
N HIS A 271 -3.68 -13.52 16.79
CA HIS A 271 -4.31 -14.68 17.43
C HIS A 271 -3.41 -15.41 18.45
N GLY A 272 -2.54 -14.68 19.15
CA GLY A 272 -1.67 -15.26 20.20
C GLY A 272 -0.65 -16.29 19.72
N HIS A 273 -0.43 -16.45 18.41
CA HIS A 273 0.52 -17.42 17.87
C HIS A 273 1.93 -17.19 18.43
N LYS A 274 2.59 -18.26 18.88
CA LYS A 274 3.95 -18.17 19.45
C LYS A 274 4.97 -17.94 18.34
N ALA A 275 5.62 -16.77 18.35
CA ALA A 275 6.78 -16.49 17.52
C ALA A 275 7.96 -17.37 17.95
N LYS A 276 8.46 -18.20 17.03
CA LYS A 276 9.63 -19.08 17.24
C LYS A 276 10.87 -18.37 16.71
N TYR A 277 11.23 -18.63 15.45
CA TYR A 277 12.25 -17.89 14.72
C TYR A 277 11.58 -17.00 13.68
N LEU A 278 11.23 -15.78 14.09
CA LEU A 278 10.62 -14.79 13.20
C LEU A 278 11.70 -14.08 12.37
N TYR A 279 11.48 -13.96 11.07
CA TYR A 279 12.34 -13.26 10.12
C TYR A 279 11.54 -12.23 9.34
N ARG A 280 12.05 -11.00 9.24
CA ARG A 280 11.52 -9.98 8.33
C ARG A 280 12.25 -10.08 7.00
N VAL A 281 11.49 -10.35 5.94
CA VAL A 281 11.98 -10.44 4.56
C VAL A 281 11.55 -9.20 3.80
N GLU A 282 12.45 -8.60 3.00
CA GLU A 282 12.14 -7.47 2.12
C GLU A 282 12.56 -7.76 0.68
N ILE A 283 11.61 -7.73 -0.25
CA ILE A 283 11.81 -8.12 -1.65
C ILE A 283 11.26 -7.02 -2.58
N ASP A 284 11.91 -6.80 -3.72
CA ASP A 284 11.40 -5.94 -4.79
C ASP A 284 10.12 -6.56 -5.41
N GLU A 285 9.02 -5.81 -5.51
CA GLU A 285 7.72 -6.32 -5.98
C GLU A 285 7.80 -6.98 -7.37
N GLU A 286 8.65 -6.48 -8.28
CA GLU A 286 8.88 -7.09 -9.60
C GLU A 286 9.45 -8.51 -9.49
N TYR A 287 10.35 -8.75 -8.53
CA TYR A 287 10.90 -10.09 -8.25
C TYR A 287 9.84 -10.99 -7.61
N PHE A 288 9.05 -10.45 -6.67
CA PHE A 288 7.95 -11.16 -6.01
C PHE A 288 6.91 -11.67 -7.03
N ARG A 289 6.46 -10.81 -7.95
CA ARG A 289 5.50 -11.21 -9.01
C ARG A 289 6.08 -12.20 -10.01
N LYS A 290 7.37 -12.09 -10.37
CA LYS A 290 8.04 -13.02 -11.31
C LYS A 290 8.22 -14.41 -10.72
N ASN A 291 8.63 -14.50 -9.46
CA ASN A 291 9.00 -15.77 -8.81
C ASN A 291 7.94 -16.26 -7.81
N ALA A 292 6.68 -15.87 -8.03
CA ALA A 292 5.56 -16.21 -7.14
C ALA A 292 5.43 -17.72 -6.89
N LYS A 293 5.69 -18.57 -7.90
CA LYS A 293 5.65 -20.04 -7.76
C LYS A 293 6.74 -20.57 -6.82
N ASP A 294 7.95 -20.05 -6.91
CA ASP A 294 9.08 -20.45 -6.06
C ASP A 294 8.87 -19.97 -4.63
N LEU A 295 8.22 -18.81 -4.46
CA LEU A 295 7.76 -18.31 -3.17
C LEU A 295 6.69 -19.22 -2.57
N THR A 296 5.63 -19.60 -3.30
CA THR A 296 4.62 -20.55 -2.81
C THR A 296 5.23 -21.89 -2.39
N ASN A 297 6.13 -22.44 -3.20
CA ASN A 297 6.85 -23.68 -2.88
C ASN A 297 7.75 -23.54 -1.63
N PHE A 298 8.31 -22.36 -1.39
CA PHE A 298 9.09 -22.07 -0.18
C PHE A 298 8.20 -21.92 1.06
N VAL A 299 7.10 -21.17 0.95
CA VAL A 299 6.08 -20.99 2.01
C VAL A 299 5.49 -22.33 2.45
N ALA A 300 5.25 -23.24 1.50
CA ALA A 300 4.73 -24.58 1.75
C ALA A 300 5.74 -25.58 2.38
N SER A 301 6.96 -25.13 2.72
CA SER A 301 7.95 -26.01 3.36
C SER A 301 7.61 -26.25 4.84
N PRO A 302 7.72 -27.49 5.36
CA PRO A 302 7.34 -27.83 6.74
C PRO A 302 8.23 -27.19 7.81
N GLU A 303 9.36 -26.59 7.42
CA GLU A 303 10.21 -25.78 8.29
C GLU A 303 9.51 -24.47 8.69
N ILE A 304 8.64 -23.94 7.84
CA ILE A 304 7.90 -22.70 8.07
C ILE A 304 6.60 -23.02 8.80
N ALA A 305 6.36 -22.33 9.92
CA ALA A 305 5.15 -22.43 10.72
C ALA A 305 4.02 -21.53 10.22
N GLY A 306 4.36 -20.44 9.53
CA GLY A 306 3.41 -19.50 8.92
C GLY A 306 4.10 -18.28 8.33
N VAL A 307 3.46 -17.62 7.36
CA VAL A 307 3.98 -16.43 6.66
C VAL A 307 2.95 -15.33 6.68
N TYR A 308 3.26 -14.24 7.37
CA TYR A 308 2.33 -13.16 7.68
C TYR A 308 2.63 -11.89 6.90
N GLU A 309 1.59 -11.09 6.69
CA GLU A 309 1.56 -9.86 5.90
C GLU A 309 1.89 -10.02 4.41
N MET A 310 1.72 -11.23 3.86
CA MET A 310 1.97 -11.49 2.45
C MET A 310 0.88 -10.90 1.56
N SER A 311 -0.37 -10.81 2.04
CA SER A 311 -1.51 -10.26 1.30
C SER A 311 -1.58 -8.71 1.34
N VAL A 312 -0.91 -8.07 2.30
CA VAL A 312 -1.02 -6.62 2.57
C VAL A 312 -0.73 -5.77 1.33
N PRO A 313 -1.69 -4.93 0.87
CA PRO A 313 -1.49 -4.06 -0.29
C PRO A 313 -0.36 -3.04 -0.12
N LEU A 314 0.44 -2.84 -1.16
CA LEU A 314 1.55 -1.88 -1.16
C LEU A 314 1.07 -0.43 -0.93
N HIS A 315 -0.11 -0.07 -1.46
CA HIS A 315 -0.73 1.23 -1.22
C HIS A 315 -0.98 1.48 0.28
N THR A 316 -1.52 0.49 1.02
CA THR A 316 -1.77 0.60 2.46
C THR A 316 -0.48 0.82 3.23
N ARG A 317 0.57 0.03 2.95
CA ARG A 317 1.91 0.23 3.54
C ARG A 317 2.49 1.61 3.22
N MET A 318 2.28 2.10 1.99
CA MET A 318 2.71 3.44 1.59
C MET A 318 2.03 4.50 2.46
N PHE A 319 0.72 4.45 2.70
CA PHE A 319 0.03 5.45 3.53
C PHE A 319 0.39 5.35 5.03
N THR A 320 0.72 4.15 5.51
CA THR A 320 1.25 3.94 6.88
C THR A 320 2.60 4.63 7.07
N HIS A 321 3.55 4.44 6.16
CA HIS A 321 4.92 4.97 6.28
C HIS A 321 5.12 6.39 5.74
N LEU A 322 4.34 6.82 4.74
CA LEU A 322 4.44 8.15 4.12
C LEU A 322 3.57 9.19 4.83
N GLY A 323 2.30 8.85 5.10
CA GLY A 323 1.28 9.79 5.56
C GLY A 323 0.96 10.91 4.55
N CYS A 324 0.36 12.00 5.05
CA CYS A 324 0.07 13.21 4.27
C CYS A 324 1.23 14.23 4.24
N VAL A 325 2.06 14.27 5.29
CA VAL A 325 3.25 15.13 5.38
C VAL A 325 4.46 14.27 5.65
N ALA A 326 5.48 14.42 4.81
CA ALA A 326 6.71 13.64 4.85
C ALA A 326 7.94 14.55 4.77
N GLN A 327 9.11 14.01 5.13
CA GLN A 327 10.42 14.65 4.97
C GLN A 327 11.46 13.59 4.63
N LEU A 328 12.49 13.96 3.85
CA LEU A 328 13.63 13.07 3.62
C LEU A 328 14.45 12.92 4.91
N HIS A 329 14.86 11.70 5.25
CA HIS A 329 15.71 11.46 6.42
C HIS A 329 17.07 12.15 6.21
N SER A 330 17.58 12.82 7.24
CA SER A 330 18.82 13.63 7.15
C SER A 330 20.03 12.82 6.64
N TYR A 331 20.12 11.55 7.03
CA TYR A 331 21.11 10.61 6.51
C TYR A 331 21.00 10.39 4.98
N ALA A 332 19.79 10.13 4.47
CA ALA A 332 19.56 9.90 3.05
C ALA A 332 19.77 11.18 2.22
N ALA A 333 19.38 12.35 2.76
CA ALA A 333 19.71 13.65 2.19
C ALA A 333 21.24 13.86 2.09
N VAL A 334 21.99 13.48 3.12
CA VAL A 334 23.46 13.53 3.13
C VAL A 334 24.09 12.50 2.18
N GLN A 335 23.52 11.30 2.02
CA GLN A 335 23.97 10.31 1.03
C GLN A 335 23.80 10.83 -0.39
N ARG A 336 22.61 11.34 -0.76
CA ARG A 336 22.38 11.97 -2.07
C ARG A 336 23.32 13.16 -2.31
N LYS A 337 23.55 13.98 -1.28
CA LYS A 337 24.55 15.07 -1.31
C LYS A 337 26.01 14.61 -1.42
N LYS A 338 26.33 13.32 -1.23
CA LYS A 338 27.65 12.71 -1.52
C LYS A 338 27.68 12.03 -2.89
N GLU A 339 26.57 11.44 -3.32
CA GLU A 339 26.38 10.78 -4.62
C GLU A 339 26.18 11.74 -5.81
N LYS A 340 26.15 13.06 -5.51
CA LYS A 340 26.12 14.33 -6.28
C LYS A 340 26.53 14.43 -7.78
N ARG A 341 26.84 13.35 -8.49
CA ARG A 341 27.27 13.37 -9.91
C ARG A 341 26.35 12.64 -10.89
N ASN A 342 25.41 11.81 -10.41
CA ASN A 342 24.63 10.92 -11.29
C ASN A 342 23.10 10.94 -11.06
N ILE A 343 22.57 11.59 -10.02
CA ILE A 343 21.16 11.43 -9.62
C ILE A 343 20.23 12.40 -10.35
N SER A 344 19.19 11.87 -11.01
CA SER A 344 18.12 12.62 -11.69
C SER A 344 16.91 12.87 -10.78
N GLU A 345 16.07 13.86 -11.11
CA GLU A 345 14.74 14.05 -10.50
C GLU A 345 13.84 12.79 -10.59
N GLN A 346 14.15 11.90 -11.54
CA GLN A 346 13.39 10.67 -11.80
C GLN A 346 13.89 9.46 -11.00
N ASP A 347 14.98 9.58 -10.24
CA ASP A 347 15.54 8.45 -9.49
C ASP A 347 14.75 8.15 -8.21
N PRO A 348 14.25 6.91 -8.05
CA PRO A 348 13.32 6.58 -6.99
C PRO A 348 13.96 6.65 -5.60
N LEU A 349 13.24 7.28 -4.68
CA LEU A 349 13.45 7.21 -3.24
C LEU A 349 13.11 5.81 -2.73
N ALA A 350 13.87 5.24 -1.79
CA ALA A 350 13.38 4.10 -1.03
C ALA A 350 12.43 4.61 0.07
N ILE A 351 11.35 3.88 0.36
CA ILE A 351 10.40 4.28 1.43
C ILE A 351 11.07 4.45 2.80
N GLY A 352 12.10 3.65 3.10
CA GLY A 352 12.86 3.72 4.35
C GLY A 352 13.72 4.98 4.52
N ASP A 353 13.96 5.72 3.43
CA ASP A 353 14.65 7.01 3.47
C ASP A 353 13.71 8.15 3.88
N ILE A 354 12.41 7.90 3.99
CA ILE A 354 11.37 8.91 4.19
C ILE A 354 10.82 8.82 5.62
N LYS A 355 10.69 9.96 6.28
CA LYS A 355 10.10 10.09 7.60
C LYS A 355 8.72 10.76 7.50
N ARG A 356 7.67 10.09 7.99
CA ARG A 356 6.35 10.70 8.23
C ARG A 356 6.43 11.77 9.32
N LEU A 357 5.74 12.89 9.12
CA LEU A 357 5.54 13.94 10.10
C LEU A 357 4.07 14.00 10.55
N VAL A 358 3.78 14.82 11.56
CA VAL A 358 2.45 14.96 12.19
C VAL A 358 1.89 16.34 11.91
N CYS A 359 0.63 16.44 11.48
CA CYS A 359 0.00 17.71 11.09
C CYS A 359 0.04 18.78 12.20
N ALA A 360 -0.09 18.40 13.47
CA ALA A 360 0.02 19.31 14.62
C ALA A 360 1.36 20.08 14.71
N THR A 361 2.40 19.63 14.00
CA THR A 361 3.72 20.31 13.95
C THR A 361 4.05 20.88 12.56
N ASN A 362 3.34 20.45 11.52
CA ASN A 362 3.61 20.82 10.13
C ASN A 362 2.27 20.93 9.38
N PRO A 363 1.83 22.15 9.00
CA PRO A 363 0.52 22.36 8.39
C PRO A 363 0.38 21.60 7.06
N TYR A 364 -0.83 21.10 6.79
CA TYR A 364 -1.15 20.36 5.58
C TYR A 364 -2.27 21.05 4.79
N LEU A 365 -1.91 21.57 3.60
CA LEU A 365 -2.79 22.28 2.67
C LEU A 365 -3.51 23.50 3.27
N GLU A 366 -2.95 24.10 4.31
CA GLU A 366 -3.52 25.22 5.06
C GLU A 366 -3.16 26.58 4.45
N LYS A 367 -3.96 27.60 4.77
CA LYS A 367 -3.76 29.01 4.41
C LYS A 367 -2.29 29.45 4.53
N GLY A 368 -1.73 29.88 3.39
CA GLY A 368 -0.35 30.34 3.30
C GLY A 368 0.71 29.24 3.21
N SER A 369 0.40 27.99 3.60
CA SER A 369 1.30 26.84 3.49
C SER A 369 1.29 26.21 2.09
N ALA A 370 0.10 26.03 1.48
CA ALA A 370 0.00 25.58 0.10
C ALA A 370 -1.22 26.17 -0.64
N SER A 371 -0.96 26.85 -1.74
CA SER A 371 -1.95 27.37 -2.68
C SER A 371 -1.93 26.60 -4.00
N PHE A 372 -3.08 26.06 -4.41
CA PHE A 372 -3.24 25.37 -5.69
C PHE A 372 -4.57 25.73 -6.38
N LYS A 373 -4.58 25.67 -7.71
CA LYS A 373 -5.78 25.85 -8.54
C LYS A 373 -6.56 24.56 -8.69
N ARG A 374 -7.85 24.66 -9.01
CA ARG A 374 -8.75 23.50 -9.15
C ARG A 374 -9.28 23.39 -10.57
N ILE A 375 -9.34 22.16 -11.08
CA ILE A 375 -10.15 21.80 -12.24
C ILE A 375 -11.17 20.77 -11.74
N PHE A 376 -12.46 21.03 -11.92
CA PHE A 376 -13.50 20.05 -11.63
C PHE A 376 -13.96 19.39 -12.93
N ILE A 377 -13.90 18.07 -13.01
CA ILE A 377 -14.37 17.27 -14.15
C ILE A 377 -15.57 16.46 -13.70
N TYR A 378 -16.67 16.57 -14.42
CA TYR A 378 -17.89 15.79 -14.20
C TYR A 378 -18.15 14.90 -15.41
N GLN A 379 -18.32 13.61 -15.20
CA GLN A 379 -18.81 12.67 -16.20
C GLN A 379 -19.95 11.84 -15.62
N ALA A 380 -21.02 11.69 -16.39
CA ALA A 380 -22.14 10.80 -16.08
C ALA A 380 -22.78 10.27 -17.35
N GLY A 381 -23.50 9.14 -17.21
CA GLY A 381 -24.12 8.41 -18.31
C GLY A 381 -23.20 7.36 -18.96
N GLU A 382 -23.83 6.42 -19.66
CA GLU A 382 -23.23 5.20 -20.19
C GLU A 382 -23.70 4.96 -21.64
N GLY A 383 -22.82 4.44 -22.50
CA GLY A 383 -23.10 4.23 -23.93
C GLY A 383 -23.33 5.54 -24.69
N ASP A 384 -24.38 5.57 -25.53
CA ASP A 384 -24.70 6.70 -26.42
C ASP A 384 -25.22 7.96 -25.70
N ARG A 385 -25.44 7.90 -24.38
CA ARG A 385 -26.00 9.01 -23.58
C ARG A 385 -25.01 9.42 -22.50
N GLN A 386 -24.04 10.26 -22.87
CA GLN A 386 -22.98 10.70 -21.98
C GLN A 386 -22.85 12.23 -21.97
N ILE A 387 -22.56 12.78 -20.78
CA ILE A 387 -22.06 14.14 -20.61
C ILE A 387 -20.63 14.08 -20.04
N ILE A 388 -19.76 14.97 -20.54
CA ILE A 388 -18.47 15.28 -19.93
C ILE A 388 -18.39 16.79 -19.80
N ALA A 389 -18.07 17.30 -18.62
CA ALA A 389 -17.90 18.73 -18.37
C ALA A 389 -16.58 18.99 -17.63
N MET A 390 -15.88 20.05 -18.01
CA MET A 390 -14.65 20.52 -17.36
C MET A 390 -14.81 21.98 -16.93
N PHE A 391 -14.69 22.22 -15.63
CA PHE A 391 -14.73 23.55 -15.01
C PHE A 391 -13.32 23.92 -14.55
N THR A 392 -12.74 24.93 -15.20
CA THR A 392 -11.47 25.54 -14.78
C THR A 392 -11.76 26.65 -13.79
N ILE A 393 -11.39 26.46 -12.53
CA ILE A 393 -11.65 27.43 -11.45
C ILE A 393 -10.48 28.41 -11.37
N LYS A 394 -10.77 29.71 -11.32
CA LYS A 394 -9.75 30.78 -11.24
C LYS A 394 -9.29 31.06 -9.81
N GLU A 395 -10.15 30.77 -8.84
CA GLU A 395 -9.88 30.86 -7.40
C GLU A 395 -8.95 29.74 -6.92
N THR A 396 -8.22 30.01 -5.85
CA THR A 396 -7.21 29.13 -5.26
C THR A 396 -7.74 28.36 -4.05
N SER A 397 -6.97 27.39 -3.53
CA SER A 397 -7.33 26.65 -2.32
C SER A 397 -7.49 27.54 -1.09
N THR A 398 -6.68 28.60 -0.97
CA THR A 398 -6.77 29.55 0.16
C THR A 398 -8.06 30.35 0.15
N ASP A 399 -8.60 30.68 -1.03
CA ASP A 399 -9.88 31.38 -1.15
C ASP A 399 -11.05 30.51 -0.67
N LEU A 400 -10.99 29.21 -0.94
CA LEU A 400 -11.99 28.24 -0.48
C LEU A 400 -12.00 28.11 1.06
N GLU A 401 -10.84 28.01 1.70
CA GLU A 401 -10.76 27.94 3.16
C GLU A 401 -11.21 29.24 3.84
N ASN A 402 -10.97 30.40 3.22
CA ASN A 402 -11.51 31.68 3.70
C ASN A 402 -13.03 31.69 3.73
N VAL A 403 -13.68 31.20 2.68
CA VAL A 403 -15.15 31.12 2.64
C VAL A 403 -15.67 30.07 3.63
N CYS A 404 -15.06 28.89 3.70
CA CYS A 404 -15.52 27.82 4.59
C CYS A 404 -15.42 28.17 6.08
N GLU A 405 -14.45 28.98 6.51
CA GLU A 405 -14.36 29.46 7.90
C GLU A 405 -15.38 30.55 8.26
N THR A 406 -15.95 31.24 7.27
CA THR A 406 -17.02 32.22 7.51
C THR A 406 -18.42 31.60 7.60
N LEU A 407 -18.54 30.29 7.36
CA LEU A 407 -19.82 29.57 7.31
C LEU A 407 -20.10 28.84 8.63
N ASN A 408 -20.59 29.58 9.61
CA ASN A 408 -20.97 29.10 10.94
C ASN A 408 -22.49 28.92 11.06
N SER A 409 -23.13 28.22 10.12
CA SER A 409 -24.57 27.97 10.15
C SER A 409 -24.93 26.56 9.69
N ASP A 410 -25.90 25.93 10.33
CA ASP A 410 -26.25 24.50 10.12
C ASP A 410 -26.91 24.21 8.75
N ASN A 411 -27.24 25.24 7.98
CA ASN A 411 -27.85 25.12 6.66
C ASN A 411 -26.85 24.68 5.58
N GLU A 412 -26.66 23.37 5.43
CA GLU A 412 -25.77 22.76 4.42
C GLU A 412 -25.94 23.33 3.00
N VAL A 413 -27.18 23.56 2.57
CA VAL A 413 -27.50 24.09 1.23
C VAL A 413 -26.89 25.49 1.05
N ILE A 414 -27.11 26.39 2.02
CA ILE A 414 -26.58 27.76 2.01
C ILE A 414 -25.05 27.74 2.06
N ASN A 415 -24.47 26.87 2.88
CA ASN A 415 -23.01 26.69 2.99
C ASN A 415 -22.41 26.23 1.65
N SER A 416 -23.01 25.22 1.01
CA SER A 416 -22.54 24.70 -0.27
C SER A 416 -22.52 25.77 -1.36
N ILE A 417 -23.58 26.61 -1.41
CA ILE A 417 -23.75 27.68 -2.38
C ILE A 417 -22.74 28.81 -2.13
N ASN A 418 -22.58 29.26 -0.88
CA ASN A 418 -21.62 30.31 -0.54
C ASN A 418 -20.17 29.88 -0.83
N ALA A 419 -19.83 28.61 -0.59
CA ALA A 419 -18.52 28.02 -0.88
C ALA A 419 -18.24 27.77 -2.38
N THR A 420 -19.20 28.02 -3.28
CA THR A 420 -18.98 27.82 -4.71
C THR A 420 -18.00 28.82 -5.31
N PRO A 421 -17.18 28.41 -6.29
CA PRO A 421 -16.29 29.35 -6.95
C PRO A 421 -17.07 30.31 -7.85
N LYS A 422 -16.88 31.60 -7.62
CA LYS A 422 -17.56 32.71 -8.32
C LYS A 422 -16.97 32.96 -9.71
N ARG A 423 -15.71 32.57 -9.95
CA ARG A 423 -15.01 32.75 -11.23
C ARG A 423 -14.52 31.43 -11.83
N ALA A 424 -15.14 30.98 -12.91
CA ALA A 424 -14.77 29.75 -13.62
C ALA A 424 -14.99 29.79 -15.15
N GLU A 425 -14.34 28.86 -15.86
CA GLU A 425 -14.46 28.63 -17.30
C GLU A 425 -14.98 27.19 -17.51
N CYS A 426 -16.15 27.02 -18.12
CA CYS A 426 -16.86 25.74 -18.25
C CYS A 426 -16.90 25.27 -19.72
N LEU A 427 -16.36 24.08 -19.98
CA LEU A 427 -16.47 23.38 -21.26
C LEU A 427 -17.38 22.15 -21.08
N VAL A 428 -18.38 21.97 -21.95
CA VAL A 428 -19.32 20.83 -21.88
C VAL A 428 -19.37 20.10 -23.22
N TRP A 429 -19.21 18.78 -23.18
CA TRP A 429 -19.33 17.88 -24.32
C TRP A 429 -20.48 16.90 -24.08
N ILE A 430 -21.40 16.80 -25.04
CA ILE A 430 -22.60 15.94 -24.95
C ILE A 430 -22.71 15.10 -26.22
N THR A 431 -23.04 13.81 -26.07
CA THR A 431 -23.32 12.93 -27.21
C THR A 431 -24.66 13.27 -27.88
N LYS A 432 -24.67 13.34 -29.22
CA LYS A 432 -25.90 13.49 -30.02
C LYS A 432 -26.63 12.16 -30.12
N THR A 433 -27.92 12.15 -29.78
CA THR A 433 -28.79 11.01 -30.06
C THR A 433 -29.27 11.08 -31.52
N PRO A 434 -29.15 10.01 -32.33
CA PRO A 434 -29.61 10.01 -33.71
C PRO A 434 -31.11 10.33 -33.80
N GLY A 435 -31.45 11.37 -34.57
CA GLY A 435 -32.85 11.78 -34.80
C GLY A 435 -33.46 12.75 -33.78
N ALA A 436 -32.75 13.13 -32.72
CA ALA A 436 -33.18 14.26 -31.89
C ALA A 436 -32.86 15.60 -32.59
N PRO A 437 -33.75 16.62 -32.53
CA PRO A 437 -33.39 17.97 -32.96
C PRO A 437 -32.25 18.51 -32.08
N ASP A 438 -31.44 19.44 -32.62
CA ASP A 438 -30.41 20.16 -31.86
C ASP A 438 -31.07 21.04 -30.79
N THR A 439 -31.40 20.42 -29.67
CA THR A 439 -31.90 21.09 -28.48
C THR A 439 -30.72 21.81 -27.82
N ASN A 440 -30.46 23.02 -28.32
CA ASN A 440 -29.62 24.02 -27.67
C ASN A 440 -30.26 24.47 -26.36
N PHE A 441 -30.33 23.56 -25.37
CA PHE A 441 -30.62 23.90 -23.99
C PHE A 441 -29.53 24.85 -23.53
N ASN A 442 -29.88 26.13 -23.35
CA ASN A 442 -28.91 27.12 -22.92
C ASN A 442 -28.54 26.82 -21.45
N VAL A 443 -27.42 26.12 -21.24
CA VAL A 443 -26.88 25.80 -19.92
C VAL A 443 -26.75 27.06 -19.09
N THR A 444 -26.40 28.21 -19.68
CA THR A 444 -26.41 29.52 -19.01
C THR A 444 -27.77 29.89 -18.42
N THR A 445 -28.89 29.57 -19.09
CA THR A 445 -30.25 29.85 -18.59
C THR A 445 -30.67 28.83 -17.53
N GLN A 446 -30.28 27.56 -17.66
CA GLN A 446 -30.51 26.54 -16.63
C GLN A 446 -29.70 26.82 -15.37
N LEU A 447 -28.43 27.20 -15.50
CA LEU A 447 -27.53 27.56 -14.42
C LEU A 447 -27.97 28.86 -13.74
N LYS A 448 -28.37 29.89 -14.51
CA LYS A 448 -28.98 31.09 -13.92
C LYS A 448 -30.31 30.81 -13.21
N ARG A 449 -31.16 29.92 -13.74
CA ARG A 449 -32.37 29.47 -13.04
C ARG A 449 -32.01 28.74 -11.75
N LEU A 450 -31.16 27.71 -11.78
CA LEU A 450 -30.75 26.98 -10.59
C LEU A 450 -30.06 27.87 -9.54
N ILE A 451 -29.29 28.90 -9.92
CA ILE A 451 -28.72 29.86 -8.96
C ILE A 451 -29.81 30.78 -8.35
N VAL A 452 -30.81 31.19 -9.14
CA VAL A 452 -31.92 32.04 -8.69
C VAL A 452 -32.95 31.26 -7.87
N ASP A 453 -33.30 30.04 -8.29
CA ASP A 453 -34.21 29.11 -7.61
C ASP A 453 -33.64 28.68 -6.24
N ASN A 454 -32.30 28.63 -6.10
CA ASN A 454 -31.60 28.43 -4.83
C ASN A 454 -31.27 29.75 -4.08
N GLY A 455 -31.89 30.88 -4.45
CA GLY A 455 -31.92 32.10 -3.63
C GLY A 455 -30.79 33.11 -3.81
N MET A 456 -29.90 32.95 -4.79
CA MET A 456 -28.73 33.83 -4.99
C MET A 456 -28.87 34.82 -6.17
N ARG A 457 -28.17 35.96 -6.07
CA ARG A 457 -28.16 36.98 -7.14
C ARG A 457 -27.27 36.55 -8.30
N SER A 458 -27.83 36.48 -9.50
CA SER A 458 -27.11 36.13 -10.74
C SER A 458 -25.96 37.09 -11.13
N ALA A 459 -25.73 38.18 -10.40
CA ALA A 459 -24.68 39.16 -10.69
C ALA A 459 -23.31 38.80 -10.09
N ASP A 460 -23.27 37.91 -9.09
CA ASP A 460 -22.04 37.62 -8.32
C ASP A 460 -21.15 36.54 -8.94
N TYR A 461 -21.61 35.89 -10.03
CA TYR A 461 -20.91 34.80 -10.72
C TYR A 461 -20.45 35.22 -12.13
N ASP A 462 -19.15 35.12 -12.39
CA ASP A 462 -18.52 35.28 -13.70
C ASP A 462 -18.13 33.89 -14.23
N LEU A 463 -19.13 33.20 -14.78
CA LEU A 463 -18.99 31.90 -15.42
C LEU A 463 -19.05 32.05 -16.94
N THR A 464 -17.92 31.77 -17.60
CA THR A 464 -17.87 31.63 -19.06
C THR A 464 -18.16 30.17 -19.44
N TYR A 465 -18.98 29.94 -20.47
CA TYR A 465 -19.42 28.60 -20.86
C TYR A 465 -19.37 28.40 -22.38
N SER A 466 -18.97 27.21 -22.80
CA SER A 466 -19.16 26.72 -24.16
C SER A 466 -19.56 25.24 -24.17
N MET A 467 -20.48 24.87 -25.06
CA MET A 467 -20.91 23.49 -25.26
C MET A 467 -20.65 23.03 -26.69
N THR A 468 -20.30 21.77 -26.86
CA THR A 468 -20.12 21.12 -28.15
C THR A 468 -20.82 19.76 -28.14
N SER A 469 -21.74 19.56 -29.08
CA SER A 469 -22.49 18.31 -29.23
C SER A 469 -21.80 17.42 -30.26
N LEU A 470 -21.27 16.28 -29.82
CA LEU A 470 -20.41 15.38 -30.58
C LEU A 470 -21.13 14.09 -30.99
N ALA A 471 -20.62 13.36 -31.98
CA ALA A 471 -21.27 12.16 -32.50
C ALA A 471 -20.97 10.92 -31.66
N THR A 472 -19.73 10.81 -31.16
CA THR A 472 -19.22 9.61 -30.49
C THR A 472 -18.77 9.92 -29.06
N SER A 473 -19.00 9.00 -28.11
CA SER A 473 -18.49 9.12 -26.73
C SER A 473 -16.96 9.22 -26.65
N GLY A 474 -16.23 8.55 -27.56
CA GLY A 474 -14.78 8.67 -27.69
C GLY A 474 -14.31 10.10 -27.99
N GLU A 475 -14.97 10.79 -28.92
CA GLU A 475 -14.67 12.19 -29.28
C GLU A 475 -14.80 13.13 -28.08
N CYS A 476 -15.72 12.86 -27.15
CA CYS A 476 -15.86 13.64 -25.91
C CYS A 476 -14.61 13.51 -25.01
N TRP A 477 -14.00 12.32 -24.95
CA TRP A 477 -12.76 12.09 -24.20
C TRP A 477 -11.53 12.70 -24.90
N ASP A 478 -11.43 12.57 -26.22
CA ASP A 478 -10.34 13.16 -27.00
C ASP A 478 -10.32 14.70 -26.87
N ASN A 479 -11.50 15.34 -26.88
CA ASN A 479 -11.63 16.79 -26.67
C ASN A 479 -11.30 17.20 -25.23
N LEU A 480 -11.62 16.39 -24.22
CA LEU A 480 -11.20 16.61 -22.84
C LEU A 480 -9.66 16.51 -22.71
N ASP A 481 -9.05 15.50 -23.32
CA ASP A 481 -7.59 15.32 -23.30
C ASP A 481 -6.86 16.49 -24.00
N ALA A 482 -7.38 16.94 -25.15
CA ALA A 482 -6.87 18.13 -25.84
C ALA A 482 -7.03 19.40 -25.00
N ALA A 483 -8.16 19.58 -24.31
CA ALA A 483 -8.38 20.73 -23.42
C ALA A 483 -7.41 20.73 -22.21
N LEU A 484 -7.14 19.57 -21.62
CA LEU A 484 -6.13 19.39 -20.56
C LEU A 484 -4.71 19.62 -21.08
N GLY A 485 -4.38 19.15 -22.28
CA GLY A 485 -3.10 19.42 -22.94
C GLY A 485 -2.87 20.92 -23.17
N HIS A 486 -3.88 21.63 -23.69
CA HIS A 486 -3.86 23.08 -23.82
C HIS A 486 -3.73 23.81 -22.47
N TYR A 487 -4.28 23.25 -21.38
CA TYR A 487 -4.07 23.78 -20.03
C TYR A 487 -2.63 23.57 -19.54
N SER A 488 -2.08 22.36 -19.70
CA SER A 488 -0.72 22.00 -19.29
C SER A 488 0.34 22.88 -19.97
N VAL A 489 0.22 23.07 -21.29
CA VAL A 489 1.12 23.94 -22.08
C VAL A 489 1.11 25.40 -21.58
N ARG A 490 -0.03 25.89 -21.08
CA ARG A 490 -0.15 27.25 -20.51
C ARG A 490 0.49 27.39 -19.12
N ARG A 491 1.02 26.32 -18.52
CA ARG A 491 1.74 26.28 -17.23
C ARG A 491 1.10 27.16 -16.14
N ARG A 492 -0.21 26.98 -15.91
CA ARG A 492 -1.02 27.83 -15.02
C ARG A 492 -0.68 27.72 -13.51
N GLY A 493 0.38 27.01 -13.12
CA GLY A 493 0.82 26.81 -11.73
C GLY A 493 0.37 25.47 -11.13
N PRO A 494 0.58 25.22 -9.82
CA PRO A 494 0.13 24.01 -9.15
C PRO A 494 -1.38 23.85 -9.29
N THR A 495 -1.82 22.74 -9.88
CA THR A 495 -3.23 22.50 -10.22
C THR A 495 -3.63 21.09 -9.81
N CYS A 496 -4.75 20.97 -9.11
CA CYS A 496 -5.35 19.70 -8.70
C CYS A 496 -6.66 19.47 -9.48
N VAL A 497 -6.86 18.25 -9.97
CA VAL A 497 -8.07 17.86 -10.69
C VAL A 497 -8.98 17.11 -9.72
N VAL A 498 -10.24 17.53 -9.61
CA VAL A 498 -11.29 16.85 -8.86
C VAL A 498 -12.23 16.20 -9.86
N LEU A 499 -12.31 14.87 -9.90
CA LEU A 499 -13.12 14.13 -10.87
C LEU A 499 -14.33 13.49 -10.19
N GLN A 500 -15.54 13.81 -10.64
CA GLN A 500 -16.74 13.04 -10.39
C GLN A 500 -17.03 12.19 -11.64
N THR A 501 -16.98 10.87 -11.50
CA THR A 501 -17.13 9.94 -12.62
C THR A 501 -17.86 8.67 -12.18
N SER A 502 -18.65 8.09 -13.08
CA SER A 502 -19.26 6.77 -12.91
C SER A 502 -18.43 5.62 -13.48
N LEU A 503 -17.30 5.92 -14.13
CA LEU A 503 -16.36 4.95 -14.68
C LEU A 503 -15.26 4.59 -13.66
N SER A 504 -14.62 3.44 -13.87
CA SER A 504 -13.45 3.06 -13.08
C SER A 504 -12.25 3.98 -13.35
N LYS A 505 -11.41 4.20 -12.33
CA LYS A 505 -10.20 5.03 -12.43
C LYS A 505 -9.30 4.60 -13.61
N GLU A 506 -9.18 3.29 -13.83
CA GLU A 506 -8.42 2.72 -14.94
C GLU A 506 -9.00 3.06 -16.31
N ALA A 507 -10.33 3.07 -16.47
CA ALA A 507 -10.97 3.42 -17.73
C ALA A 507 -10.69 4.89 -18.09
N VAL A 508 -10.78 5.79 -17.10
CA VAL A 508 -10.52 7.23 -17.28
C VAL A 508 -9.05 7.51 -17.61
N PHE A 509 -8.09 6.82 -16.97
CA PHE A 509 -6.67 6.95 -17.33
C PHE A 509 -6.30 6.33 -18.69
N ARG A 510 -7.12 5.40 -19.21
CA ARG A 510 -6.96 4.87 -20.58
C ARG A 510 -7.53 5.80 -21.64
N SER A 511 -8.57 6.58 -21.33
CA SER A 511 -9.17 7.56 -22.26
C SER A 511 -8.50 8.93 -22.23
N VAL A 512 -7.87 9.33 -21.12
CA VAL A 512 -7.25 10.66 -20.97
C VAL A 512 -5.78 10.54 -20.54
N GLY A 513 -4.87 10.71 -21.50
CA GLY A 513 -3.42 10.60 -21.27
C GLY A 513 -2.84 11.76 -20.46
N ASN A 514 -3.29 12.99 -20.73
CA ASN A 514 -2.79 14.21 -20.08
C ASN A 514 -3.21 14.31 -18.61
N LEU A 515 -4.22 13.55 -18.18
CA LEU A 515 -4.56 13.37 -16.75
C LEU A 515 -3.41 12.70 -15.96
N GLY A 516 -2.50 12.02 -16.66
CA GLY A 516 -1.24 11.50 -16.14
C GLY A 516 -0.34 12.56 -15.48
N GLU A 517 -0.46 13.84 -15.87
CA GLU A 517 0.39 14.94 -15.41
C GLU A 517 -0.07 15.61 -14.12
N PHE A 518 -1.34 15.45 -13.73
CA PHE A 518 -1.95 16.16 -12.59
C PHE A 518 -2.33 15.22 -11.44
N PRO A 519 -2.29 15.69 -10.18
CA PRO A 519 -2.92 14.99 -9.07
C PRO A 519 -4.45 15.01 -9.21
N CYS A 520 -5.07 13.88 -8.91
CA CYS A 520 -6.48 13.59 -9.13
C CYS A 520 -7.17 13.19 -7.82
N VAL A 521 -8.16 13.96 -7.37
CA VAL A 521 -9.03 13.62 -6.24
C VAL A 521 -10.35 13.10 -6.79
N TRP A 522 -10.80 11.95 -6.32
CA TRP A 522 -11.94 11.22 -6.90
C TRP A 522 -13.19 11.37 -6.03
N ILE A 523 -14.25 11.94 -6.60
CA ILE A 523 -15.63 11.90 -6.10
C ILE A 523 -16.30 10.70 -6.77
N GLN A 524 -16.87 9.80 -5.97
CA GLN A 524 -17.68 8.71 -6.49
C GLN A 524 -19.02 9.25 -6.99
N ALA A 525 -19.41 8.91 -8.23
CA ALA A 525 -20.79 9.12 -8.67
C ALA A 525 -21.71 8.07 -8.04
N GLN A 526 -22.90 8.48 -7.60
CA GLN A 526 -23.89 7.55 -7.04
C GLN A 526 -24.45 6.67 -8.16
N LYS A 527 -24.78 5.41 -7.90
CA LYS A 527 -25.34 4.52 -8.93
C LYS A 527 -26.64 5.06 -9.54
N GLU A 528 -27.40 5.82 -8.76
CA GLU A 528 -28.61 6.55 -9.16
C GLU A 528 -28.34 7.69 -10.18
N ASP A 529 -27.12 8.24 -10.23
CA ASP A 529 -26.75 9.30 -11.19
C ASP A 529 -26.74 8.79 -12.63
N ASN A 530 -26.49 7.48 -12.82
CA ASN A 530 -26.58 6.80 -14.11
C ASN A 530 -28.02 6.43 -14.52
N ILE A 531 -29.00 6.51 -13.61
CA ILE A 531 -30.41 6.31 -13.96
C ILE A 531 -30.90 7.57 -14.65
N LEU A 532 -31.16 7.45 -15.96
CA LEU A 532 -31.54 8.55 -16.85
C LEU A 532 -33.02 8.44 -17.27
N PRO A 533 -33.78 9.56 -17.28
CA PRO A 533 -35.13 9.55 -17.84
C PRO A 533 -35.10 9.29 -19.35
N THR A 534 -36.21 8.79 -19.90
CA THR A 534 -36.30 8.44 -21.34
C THR A 534 -36.29 9.68 -22.24
N LEU A 535 -36.96 10.76 -21.81
CA LEU A 535 -36.96 12.07 -22.44
C LEU A 535 -36.19 13.07 -21.57
N GLN A 536 -35.62 14.11 -22.21
CA GLN A 536 -34.88 15.19 -21.54
C GLN A 536 -33.68 14.75 -20.66
N TRP A 537 -33.10 13.57 -20.90
CA TRP A 537 -31.92 13.08 -20.16
C TRP A 537 -30.74 14.06 -20.14
N GLN A 538 -30.52 14.80 -21.23
CA GLN A 538 -29.49 15.85 -21.32
C GLN A 538 -29.73 16.98 -20.29
N LEU A 539 -30.99 17.34 -20.05
CA LEU A 539 -31.37 18.39 -19.10
C LEU A 539 -31.14 17.92 -17.65
N ALA A 540 -31.56 16.69 -17.34
CA ALA A 540 -31.33 16.07 -16.04
C ALA A 540 -29.82 15.94 -15.73
N LEU A 541 -29.02 15.48 -16.69
CA LEU A 541 -27.56 15.40 -16.55
C LEU A 541 -26.88 16.77 -16.42
N THR A 542 -27.34 17.77 -17.16
CA THR A 542 -26.83 19.15 -17.03
C THR A 542 -27.12 19.70 -15.64
N ARG A 543 -28.33 19.48 -15.11
CA ARG A 543 -28.70 19.87 -13.74
C ARG A 543 -27.82 19.18 -12.69
N ARG A 544 -27.68 17.84 -12.76
CA ARG A 544 -26.81 17.07 -11.85
C ARG A 544 -25.34 17.53 -11.91
N CYS A 545 -24.84 17.86 -13.10
CA CYS A 545 -23.49 18.42 -13.30
C CYS A 545 -23.29 19.76 -12.56
N ILE A 546 -24.29 20.65 -12.59
CA ILE A 546 -24.27 21.93 -11.89
C ILE A 546 -24.38 21.72 -10.37
N GLU A 547 -25.26 20.84 -9.91
CA GLU A 547 -25.39 20.47 -8.49
C GLU A 547 -24.08 19.85 -7.95
N GLY A 548 -23.39 19.04 -8.75
CA GLY A 548 -22.04 18.54 -8.47
C GLY A 548 -21.00 19.67 -8.37
N TYR A 549 -20.99 20.61 -9.33
CA TYR A 549 -20.14 21.81 -9.28
C TYR A 549 -20.45 22.71 -8.08
N ILE A 550 -21.69 22.74 -7.57
CA ILE A 550 -22.01 23.47 -6.34
C ILE A 550 -21.41 22.74 -5.13
N ARG A 551 -21.65 21.42 -5.00
CA ARG A 551 -21.25 20.64 -3.82
C ARG A 551 -19.73 20.38 -3.71
N HIS A 552 -18.99 20.34 -4.83
CA HIS A 552 -17.58 19.90 -4.83
C HIS A 552 -16.65 20.74 -3.93
N SER A 553 -16.90 22.05 -3.78
CA SER A 553 -16.08 22.95 -2.96
C SER A 553 -16.11 22.54 -1.48
N LEU A 554 -17.31 22.41 -0.91
CA LEU A 554 -17.51 22.05 0.49
C LEU A 554 -17.03 20.62 0.76
N TRP A 555 -17.34 19.68 -0.16
CA TRP A 555 -16.84 18.30 -0.09
C TRP A 555 -15.31 18.23 -0.08
N LEU A 556 -14.63 19.03 -0.92
CA LEU A 556 -13.16 19.07 -0.94
C LEU A 556 -12.59 19.67 0.34
N ASN A 557 -13.20 20.72 0.89
CA ASN A 557 -12.76 21.30 2.16
C ASN A 557 -12.90 20.29 3.31
N MET A 558 -14.05 19.64 3.43
CA MET A 558 -14.30 18.56 4.39
C MET A 558 -13.27 17.44 4.24
N ARG A 559 -13.00 17.01 3.00
CA ARG A 559 -11.99 15.98 2.70
C ARG A 559 -10.56 16.41 3.05
N ILE A 560 -10.20 17.69 2.93
CA ILE A 560 -8.90 18.21 3.40
C ILE A 560 -8.83 18.16 4.93
N LYS A 561 -9.88 18.56 5.65
CA LYS A 561 -9.95 18.43 7.12
C LYS A 561 -9.83 16.96 7.58
N CYS A 562 -10.61 16.06 6.96
CA CYS A 562 -10.46 14.61 7.10
C CYS A 562 -9.01 14.14 6.92
N SER A 563 -8.31 14.66 5.91
CA SER A 563 -6.93 14.30 5.60
C SER A 563 -5.92 14.79 6.66
N ARG A 564 -6.18 15.94 7.28
CA ARG A 564 -5.39 16.50 8.39
C ARG A 564 -5.47 15.60 9.61
N TYR A 565 -6.70 15.27 10.04
CA TYR A 565 -6.96 14.42 11.20
C TYR A 565 -6.41 12.99 10.99
N ALA A 566 -6.72 12.36 9.86
CA ALA A 566 -6.29 11.00 9.56
C ALA A 566 -4.81 10.86 9.15
N HIS A 567 -4.11 11.96 8.87
CA HIS A 567 -2.80 11.99 8.22
C HIS A 567 -2.71 11.13 6.94
N ILE A 568 -3.74 11.15 6.08
CA ILE A 568 -3.79 10.44 4.78
C ILE A 568 -3.74 11.49 3.66
N PRO A 569 -3.05 11.26 2.52
CA PRO A 569 -3.14 12.16 1.37
C PRO A 569 -4.59 12.36 0.89
N VAL A 570 -4.96 13.60 0.51
CA VAL A 570 -6.33 13.99 0.15
C VAL A 570 -6.99 13.15 -0.96
N SER A 571 -6.21 12.67 -1.93
CA SER A 571 -6.69 11.76 -2.97
C SER A 571 -7.07 10.35 -2.46
N HIS A 572 -6.59 9.96 -1.29
CA HIS A 572 -6.58 8.58 -0.78
C HIS A 572 -7.42 8.34 0.47
N VAL A 573 -8.06 9.38 1.01
CA VAL A 573 -9.27 9.20 1.82
C VAL A 573 -10.26 8.38 0.97
N GLY A 574 -10.77 7.25 1.47
CA GLY A 574 -11.61 6.36 0.67
C GLY A 574 -12.97 6.95 0.29
N GLU A 575 -13.79 6.14 -0.39
CA GLU A 575 -15.23 6.43 -0.58
C GLU A 575 -15.87 6.66 0.79
N ASP A 576 -15.74 5.63 1.64
CA ASP A 576 -16.00 5.66 3.06
C ASP A 576 -14.75 6.13 3.80
N PHE A 577 -14.76 7.39 4.23
CA PHE A 577 -13.63 7.93 4.97
C PHE A 577 -13.50 7.28 6.35
N ALA A 578 -14.61 6.96 7.04
CA ALA A 578 -14.57 6.39 8.38
C ALA A 578 -13.87 5.02 8.43
N ILE A 579 -14.17 4.13 7.46
CA ILE A 579 -13.48 2.83 7.32
C ILE A 579 -11.99 3.05 7.02
N THR A 580 -11.68 3.92 6.05
CA THR A 580 -10.29 4.16 5.63
C THR A 580 -9.44 4.78 6.75
N MET A 581 -10.01 5.71 7.51
CA MET A 581 -9.36 6.34 8.65
C MET A 581 -9.05 5.30 9.72
N THR A 582 -10.07 4.54 10.14
CA THR A 582 -9.90 3.51 11.18
C THR A 582 -8.89 2.45 10.77
N ASP A 583 -8.90 1.98 9.52
CA ASP A 583 -7.88 1.08 8.98
C ASP A 583 -6.47 1.68 9.12
N THR A 584 -6.25 2.94 8.73
CA THR A 584 -4.92 3.54 8.84
C THR A 584 -4.49 3.84 10.28
N PHE A 585 -5.41 4.26 11.15
CA PHE A 585 -5.12 4.46 12.57
C PHE A 585 -4.75 3.14 13.24
N TYR A 586 -5.57 2.10 13.05
CA TYR A 586 -5.33 0.79 13.63
C TYR A 586 -4.05 0.15 13.08
N THR A 587 -3.81 0.19 11.75
CA THR A 587 -2.55 -0.28 11.14
C THR A 587 -1.32 0.41 11.74
N ARG A 588 -1.37 1.73 11.95
CA ARG A 588 -0.27 2.49 12.56
C ARG A 588 -0.07 2.16 14.04
N LEU A 589 -1.15 1.91 14.78
CA LEU A 589 -1.08 1.48 16.17
C LEU A 589 -0.55 0.05 16.30
N LEU A 590 -0.88 -0.86 15.37
CA LEU A 590 -0.29 -2.20 15.29
C LEU A 590 1.23 -2.10 15.05
N ASP A 591 1.69 -1.38 14.02
CA ASP A 591 3.13 -1.19 13.72
C ASP A 591 3.88 -0.54 14.90
N PHE A 592 3.31 0.49 15.52
CA PHE A 592 3.89 1.15 16.71
C PHE A 592 4.08 0.19 17.90
N ASN A 593 3.11 -0.70 18.15
CA ASN A 593 3.20 -1.71 19.20
C ASN A 593 3.97 -2.97 18.78
N LYS A 594 4.60 -2.99 17.59
CA LYS A 594 5.28 -4.15 16.98
C LYS A 594 4.37 -5.37 16.88
N HIS A 595 3.11 -5.14 16.57
CA HIS A 595 2.16 -6.19 16.23
C HIS A 595 2.19 -6.41 14.72
N VAL A 596 2.26 -7.67 14.30
CA VAL A 596 2.18 -8.06 12.88
C VAL A 596 0.76 -7.77 12.37
N ILE A 597 0.67 -7.23 11.15
CA ILE A 597 -0.59 -6.77 10.55
C ILE A 597 -1.25 -7.95 9.79
N TRP A 598 -2.56 -8.16 9.95
CA TRP A 598 -3.30 -9.20 9.21
C TRP A 598 -4.10 -8.63 8.01
N ALA A 599 -3.73 -7.43 7.57
CA ALA A 599 -4.55 -6.65 6.63
C ALA A 599 -4.59 -7.29 5.23
N SER A 600 -5.78 -7.65 4.76
CA SER A 600 -5.98 -8.36 3.50
C SER A 600 -7.04 -7.66 2.64
N PRO A 601 -6.94 -7.70 1.29
CA PRO A 601 -8.04 -7.32 0.40
C PRO A 601 -9.14 -8.40 0.28
N SER A 602 -8.96 -9.58 0.88
CA SER A 602 -10.00 -10.61 1.01
C SER A 602 -10.87 -10.39 2.25
N ASN A 603 -12.00 -11.08 2.31
CA ASN A 603 -12.88 -11.15 3.49
C ASN A 603 -12.32 -12.03 4.64
N LEU A 604 -11.08 -12.52 4.51
CA LEU A 604 -10.38 -13.33 5.50
C LEU A 604 -9.09 -12.61 5.93
N PRO A 605 -8.78 -12.54 7.24
CA PRO A 605 -7.54 -11.94 7.74
C PRO A 605 -6.31 -12.79 7.37
N ASP A 606 -5.16 -12.14 7.14
CA ASP A 606 -3.86 -12.83 6.92
C ASP A 606 -3.34 -13.39 8.26
N LEU A 607 -3.60 -14.67 8.48
CA LEU A 607 -3.18 -15.43 9.67
C LEU A 607 -2.06 -16.43 9.35
N GLY A 608 -1.39 -16.27 8.21
CA GLY A 608 -0.25 -17.07 7.81
C GLY A 608 -0.53 -18.56 7.58
N GLY A 609 -1.77 -18.90 7.19
CA GLY A 609 -2.21 -20.26 6.84
C GLY A 609 -3.39 -20.79 7.65
N ALA A 610 -3.71 -20.20 8.81
CA ALA A 610 -4.84 -20.60 9.66
C ALA A 610 -6.21 -19.98 9.26
N GLU A 611 -6.30 -19.45 8.04
CA GLU A 611 -7.42 -18.63 7.57
C GLU A 611 -8.70 -19.46 7.34
N GLU A 612 -8.54 -20.64 6.74
CA GLU A 612 -9.66 -21.56 6.46
C GLU A 612 -10.20 -22.21 7.74
N ASP A 613 -9.31 -22.55 8.69
CA ASP A 613 -9.69 -23.07 10.01
C ASP A 613 -10.54 -22.04 10.80
N LEU A 614 -10.15 -20.76 10.77
CA LEU A 614 -10.92 -19.69 11.43
C LEU A 614 -12.24 -19.40 10.71
N ALA A 615 -12.25 -19.43 9.37
CA ALA A 615 -13.49 -19.29 8.60
C ALA A 615 -14.47 -20.42 8.93
N HIS A 616 -13.99 -21.66 9.02
CA HIS A 616 -14.80 -22.81 9.41
C HIS A 616 -15.28 -22.70 10.87
N ALA A 617 -14.42 -22.26 11.80
CA ALA A 617 -14.83 -22.01 13.19
C ALA A 617 -15.92 -20.92 13.28
N THR A 618 -15.79 -19.84 12.53
CA THR A 618 -16.76 -18.73 12.47
C THR A 618 -18.10 -19.19 11.91
N LEU A 619 -18.10 -20.01 10.85
CA LEU A 619 -19.31 -20.60 10.28
C LEU A 619 -19.97 -21.62 11.23
N CYS A 620 -19.18 -22.49 11.87
CA CYS A 620 -19.70 -23.49 12.80
C CYS A 620 -20.21 -22.93 14.14
N LEU A 621 -19.74 -21.75 14.56
CA LEU A 621 -20.19 -21.08 15.77
C LEU A 621 -21.46 -20.23 15.57
N GLY A 622 -22.00 -20.17 14.34
CA GLY A 622 -23.26 -19.48 14.06
C GLY A 622 -23.14 -17.96 14.22
N VAL A 623 -22.57 -17.28 13.21
CA VAL A 623 -22.76 -15.82 13.04
C VAL A 623 -24.14 -15.51 12.42
N ASP A 624 -25.04 -16.49 12.40
CA ASP A 624 -26.45 -16.22 12.70
C ASP A 624 -26.53 -15.74 14.14
N SER A 625 -26.15 -14.47 14.35
CA SER A 625 -26.57 -13.73 15.54
C SER A 625 -28.08 -13.79 15.57
N GLU A 626 -28.64 -14.66 16.43
CA GLU A 626 -29.85 -14.34 17.13
C GLU A 626 -29.60 -12.97 17.75
N PHE A 627 -30.08 -11.92 17.06
CA PHE A 627 -30.18 -10.61 17.65
C PHE A 627 -30.83 -10.84 19.01
N THR A 628 -30.23 -10.33 20.09
CA THR A 628 -30.93 -10.25 21.37
C THR A 628 -31.99 -9.15 21.28
N SER A 629 -32.90 -9.28 20.32
CA SER A 629 -34.10 -8.49 20.14
C SER A 629 -35.17 -9.03 21.09
N VAL A 630 -35.19 -8.49 22.30
CA VAL A 630 -36.24 -8.81 23.26
C VAL A 630 -37.51 -8.15 22.75
N THR A 631 -38.48 -8.93 22.27
CA THR A 631 -39.78 -8.44 21.79
C THR A 631 -40.91 -9.04 22.60
N VAL A 632 -41.85 -8.19 23.02
CA VAL A 632 -43.07 -8.57 23.74
C VAL A 632 -44.26 -8.04 22.93
N PRO A 633 -44.92 -8.90 22.12
CA PRO A 633 -46.06 -8.46 21.34
C PRO A 633 -47.24 -8.13 22.26
N GLY A 634 -47.93 -7.02 22.01
CA GLY A 634 -49.00 -6.55 22.87
C GLY A 634 -49.57 -5.18 22.51
N THR A 635 -50.62 -4.79 23.25
CA THR A 635 -51.25 -3.48 23.16
C THR A 635 -50.97 -2.70 24.44
N TYR A 636 -50.39 -1.52 24.28
CA TYR A 636 -49.95 -0.63 25.36
C TYR A 636 -50.77 0.67 25.28
N ASN A 637 -51.64 0.89 26.26
CA ASN A 637 -52.56 2.05 26.31
C ASN A 637 -51.98 3.27 27.05
N SER A 638 -50.73 3.17 27.50
CA SER A 638 -49.99 4.24 28.20
C SER A 638 -48.82 4.71 27.35
N TYR A 639 -48.25 5.87 27.69
CA TYR A 639 -47.17 6.47 26.92
C TYR A 639 -45.97 5.52 26.79
N CYS A 640 -45.63 5.20 25.55
CA CYS A 640 -44.45 4.45 25.15
C CYS A 640 -43.44 5.39 24.49
N VAL A 641 -42.15 5.08 24.62
CA VAL A 641 -41.06 5.93 24.13
C VAL A 641 -40.08 5.10 23.33
N GLU A 642 -39.74 5.59 22.16
CA GLU A 642 -38.68 5.07 21.29
C GLU A 642 -37.38 5.84 21.59
N ILE A 643 -36.38 5.10 22.06
CA ILE A 643 -35.07 5.62 22.46
C ILE A 643 -34.00 4.92 21.62
N ASP A 644 -33.21 5.68 20.86
CA ASP A 644 -32.02 5.17 20.19
C ASP A 644 -30.85 5.03 21.18
N ILE A 645 -30.07 3.97 21.02
CA ILE A 645 -28.83 3.72 21.76
C ILE A 645 -27.65 4.05 20.83
N LEU A 646 -26.89 5.07 21.18
CA LEU A 646 -25.63 5.39 20.53
C LEU A 646 -24.45 4.88 21.37
N HIS A 647 -23.30 4.69 20.72
CA HIS A 647 -22.02 4.37 21.37
C HIS A 647 -21.93 3.06 22.22
N LEU A 648 -22.93 2.17 22.20
CA LEU A 648 -22.94 0.88 22.93
C LEU A 648 -21.66 0.04 22.72
N ALA A 649 -21.19 -0.09 21.48
CA ALA A 649 -19.97 -0.82 21.15
C ALA A 649 -18.71 -0.19 21.76
N ILE A 650 -18.67 1.14 21.83
CA ILE A 650 -17.55 1.91 22.39
C ILE A 650 -17.55 1.86 23.90
N ASN A 651 -18.70 2.07 24.53
CA ASN A 651 -18.87 1.87 25.97
C ASN A 651 -18.43 0.44 26.37
N THR A 652 -18.80 -0.58 25.59
CA THR A 652 -18.36 -1.96 25.83
C THR A 652 -16.83 -2.11 25.79
N VAL A 653 -16.15 -1.47 24.83
CA VAL A 653 -14.68 -1.50 24.74
C VAL A 653 -14.04 -0.72 25.90
N LEU A 654 -14.54 0.48 26.21
CA LEU A 654 -13.99 1.35 27.27
C LEU A 654 -14.21 0.77 28.68
N GLN A 655 -15.40 0.22 28.93
CA GLN A 655 -15.79 -0.38 30.21
C GLN A 655 -15.49 -1.89 30.27
N ALA A 656 -14.73 -2.43 29.32
CA ALA A 656 -14.34 -3.84 29.19
C ALA A 656 -13.81 -4.48 30.48
N ARG A 657 -13.19 -3.68 31.36
CA ARG A 657 -12.73 -4.12 32.68
C ARG A 657 -13.89 -4.56 33.56
N TYR A 658 -14.91 -3.72 33.69
CA TYR A 658 -16.10 -4.01 34.50
C TYR A 658 -16.99 -5.08 33.88
N VAL A 659 -16.96 -5.24 32.55
CA VAL A 659 -17.63 -6.36 31.86
C VAL A 659 -17.02 -7.71 32.25
N HIS A 660 -15.71 -7.76 32.48
CA HIS A 660 -15.01 -8.97 32.94
C HIS A 660 -15.27 -9.29 34.43
N ASP A 661 -15.50 -8.28 35.27
CA ASP A 661 -15.92 -8.51 36.67
C ASP A 661 -17.27 -9.23 36.77
N ILE A 662 -18.14 -9.11 35.74
CA ILE A 662 -19.40 -9.87 35.62
C ILE A 662 -19.16 -11.36 35.27
N GLU A 663 -17.99 -11.71 34.73
CA GLU A 663 -17.66 -13.08 34.32
C GLU A 663 -17.12 -13.95 35.47
N CYS A 664 -16.68 -13.34 36.58
CA CYS A 664 -15.89 -14.01 37.61
C CYS A 664 -16.72 -14.41 38.85
N GLU A 665 -17.32 -15.61 38.82
CA GLU A 665 -17.55 -16.38 40.06
C GLU A 665 -16.28 -17.17 40.45
N ASP A 666 -15.42 -17.49 39.49
CA ASP A 666 -14.06 -18.02 39.67
C ASP A 666 -12.99 -16.92 39.53
N GLY A 667 -12.29 -16.60 40.62
CA GLY A 667 -11.44 -15.41 40.75
C GLY A 667 -10.08 -15.43 40.04
N SER A 668 -10.03 -15.64 38.72
CA SER A 668 -8.81 -15.47 37.91
C SER A 668 -8.83 -14.17 37.10
N THR A 669 -8.04 -13.17 37.52
CA THR A 669 -7.99 -11.85 36.90
C THR A 669 -7.24 -11.86 35.55
N PHE A 670 -8.00 -11.94 34.44
CA PHE A 670 -7.50 -11.91 33.06
C PHE A 670 -6.55 -10.74 32.77
N LEU A 671 -6.81 -9.57 33.37
CA LEU A 671 -6.04 -8.35 33.16
C LEU A 671 -4.78 -8.25 34.03
N ASP A 672 -4.70 -8.94 35.17
CA ASP A 672 -3.53 -8.86 36.05
C ASP A 672 -2.40 -9.83 35.62
N THR A 673 -2.73 -10.79 34.75
CA THR A 673 -1.72 -11.56 34.00
C THR A 673 -0.97 -10.68 32.96
N LEU A 674 -1.36 -9.41 32.80
CA LEU A 674 -0.83 -8.48 31.80
C LEU A 674 0.11 -7.40 32.40
N SER A 675 0.35 -7.44 33.72
CA SER A 675 1.22 -6.50 34.46
C SER A 675 2.59 -7.09 34.87
N VAL A 676 2.77 -8.42 34.79
CA VAL A 676 4.02 -9.13 35.16
C VAL A 676 4.68 -9.73 33.93
N PRO A 677 6.01 -9.52 33.70
CA PRO A 677 6.74 -10.30 32.71
C PRO A 677 6.84 -11.75 33.18
N LEU A 678 6.08 -12.65 32.56
CA LEU A 678 6.06 -14.09 32.87
C LEU A 678 7.49 -14.65 32.96
N PRO A 679 7.94 -15.14 34.13
CA PRO A 679 9.16 -15.93 34.19
C PRO A 679 8.93 -17.24 33.44
N ALA A 680 9.99 -17.77 32.83
CA ALA A 680 9.92 -19.01 32.06
C ALA A 680 9.28 -20.12 32.91
N GLN A 681 8.13 -20.65 32.46
CA GLN A 681 7.46 -21.75 33.14
C GLN A 681 8.35 -22.99 33.09
N THR A 682 9.00 -23.28 34.21
CA THR A 682 9.65 -24.56 34.45
C THR A 682 8.57 -25.64 34.44
N GLN A 683 8.71 -26.64 33.57
CA GLN A 683 7.83 -27.81 33.58
C GLN A 683 7.91 -28.48 34.95
N GLN A 684 6.85 -28.39 35.75
CA GLN A 684 6.71 -29.23 36.93
C GLN A 684 6.32 -30.63 36.48
N ILE A 685 7.22 -31.57 36.71
CA ILE A 685 7.00 -32.99 36.45
C ILE A 685 6.05 -33.50 37.55
N GLY A 686 4.81 -33.80 37.18
CA GLY A 686 3.91 -34.60 38.02
C GLY A 686 4.47 -36.01 38.17
N ASN A 687 4.29 -36.62 39.35
CA ASN A 687 5.05 -37.81 39.73
C ASN A 687 4.48 -39.14 39.19
N ASP A 688 3.33 -39.08 38.52
CA ASP A 688 2.62 -40.23 37.95
C ASP A 688 2.53 -40.07 36.43
N GLY A 689 3.05 -41.05 35.69
CA GLY A 689 3.32 -40.96 34.26
C GLY A 689 2.13 -41.11 33.33
N GLU A 690 1.02 -40.40 33.59
CA GLU A 690 -0.10 -40.28 32.66
C GLU A 690 -0.06 -38.97 31.89
N LEU A 691 -0.26 -39.07 30.57
CA LEU A 691 -0.37 -37.91 29.68
C LEU A 691 -1.72 -37.22 29.94
N VAL A 692 -1.68 -36.02 30.52
CA VAL A 692 -2.86 -35.15 30.59
C VAL A 692 -3.25 -34.76 29.17
N HIS A 693 -4.27 -35.43 28.64
CA HIS A 693 -4.91 -35.05 27.39
C HIS A 693 -5.66 -33.73 27.63
N GLU A 694 -5.29 -32.67 26.92
CA GLU A 694 -6.05 -31.42 26.93
C GLU A 694 -7.47 -31.69 26.42
N ASN A 695 -8.49 -31.42 27.24
CA ASN A 695 -9.89 -31.59 26.87
C ASN A 695 -10.28 -30.57 25.79
N PRO A 696 -10.72 -30.98 24.59
CA PRO A 696 -11.10 -30.08 23.49
C PRO A 696 -12.50 -29.45 23.68
N GLY A 697 -12.94 -29.29 24.93
CA GLY A 697 -14.24 -28.70 25.32
C GLY A 697 -14.16 -27.26 25.82
N GLY A 698 -12.96 -26.67 25.92
CA GLY A 698 -12.72 -25.32 26.44
C GLY A 698 -12.59 -24.21 25.38
N ASN A 699 -12.97 -24.50 24.12
CA ASN A 699 -12.45 -23.78 22.95
C ASN A 699 -12.83 -22.28 22.86
N LEU A 700 -13.91 -21.83 23.53
CA LEU A 700 -14.26 -20.41 23.57
C LEU A 700 -13.23 -19.60 24.37
N ALA A 701 -12.84 -20.07 25.57
CA ALA A 701 -11.88 -19.34 26.43
C ALA A 701 -10.50 -19.21 25.76
N SER A 702 -10.07 -20.23 25.02
CA SER A 702 -8.82 -20.17 24.23
C SER A 702 -8.90 -19.17 23.08
N SER A 703 -10.03 -19.07 22.36
CA SER A 703 -10.19 -18.10 21.26
C SER A 703 -10.20 -16.66 21.79
N LEU A 704 -10.83 -16.44 22.96
CA LEU A 704 -10.85 -15.13 23.63
C LEU A 704 -9.46 -14.72 24.14
N GLN A 705 -8.63 -15.66 24.62
CA GLN A 705 -7.23 -15.41 24.98
C GLN A 705 -6.29 -15.13 23.80
N GLN A 706 -6.69 -15.44 22.57
CA GLN A 706 -5.86 -15.25 21.37
C GLN A 706 -5.91 -13.81 20.83
N THR A 707 -7.07 -13.14 20.87
CA THR A 707 -7.26 -11.79 20.30
C THR A 707 -6.99 -10.64 21.27
N VAL A 708 -6.68 -10.91 22.55
CA VAL A 708 -6.48 -9.91 23.63
C VAL A 708 -5.51 -8.80 23.26
N GLN A 709 -4.42 -9.12 22.56
CA GLN A 709 -3.39 -8.15 22.19
C GLN A 709 -3.89 -7.16 21.12
N ALA A 710 -4.65 -7.65 20.13
CA ALA A 710 -5.35 -6.83 19.16
C ALA A 710 -6.40 -5.93 19.86
N PHE A 711 -7.16 -6.50 20.80
CA PHE A 711 -8.15 -5.78 21.60
C PHE A 711 -7.53 -4.68 22.48
N GLN A 712 -6.37 -4.91 23.11
CA GLN A 712 -5.67 -3.87 23.89
C GLN A 712 -5.22 -2.68 23.03
N ILE A 713 -4.82 -2.94 21.79
CA ILE A 713 -4.45 -1.88 20.84
C ILE A 713 -5.71 -1.13 20.37
N LEU A 714 -6.82 -1.85 20.20
CA LEU A 714 -8.14 -1.29 19.86
C LEU A 714 -8.67 -0.38 20.98
N TYR A 715 -8.59 -0.83 22.23
CA TYR A 715 -8.93 -0.04 23.42
C TYR A 715 -8.20 1.31 23.43
N ARG A 716 -6.87 1.30 23.17
CA ARG A 716 -6.06 2.52 23.10
C ARG A 716 -6.50 3.47 21.98
N MET A 717 -6.95 2.93 20.84
CA MET A 717 -7.49 3.74 19.75
C MET A 717 -8.77 4.46 20.18
N VAL A 718 -9.72 3.72 20.78
CA VAL A 718 -11.00 4.28 21.23
C VAL A 718 -10.80 5.29 22.38
N THR A 719 -9.88 5.04 23.31
CA THR A 719 -9.55 6.05 24.35
C THR A 719 -8.93 7.31 23.77
N ASN A 720 -8.18 7.23 22.66
CA ASN A 720 -7.63 8.42 22.02
C ASN A 720 -8.75 9.24 21.37
N TRP A 721 -9.66 8.62 20.62
CA TRP A 721 -10.81 9.32 20.04
C TRP A 721 -11.69 9.99 21.10
N LYS A 722 -11.94 9.33 22.23
CA LYS A 722 -12.67 9.94 23.36
C LYS A 722 -11.96 11.19 23.92
N ASN A 723 -10.63 11.20 23.96
CA ASN A 723 -9.87 12.38 24.36
C ASN A 723 -9.91 13.48 23.27
N ASP A 724 -9.93 13.08 22.00
CA ASP A 724 -9.98 13.98 20.84
C ASP A 724 -11.35 14.69 20.69
N LEU A 725 -12.45 14.17 21.26
CA LEU A 725 -13.75 14.87 21.32
C LEU A 725 -13.64 16.27 21.94
N ASN A 726 -12.79 16.41 22.96
CA ASN A 726 -12.54 17.69 23.66
C ASN A 726 -11.64 18.65 22.86
N SER A 727 -11.28 18.29 21.63
CA SER A 727 -10.42 19.09 20.74
C SER A 727 -11.21 19.76 19.61
N VAL A 728 -10.57 20.69 18.90
CA VAL A 728 -11.18 21.41 17.76
C VAL A 728 -11.58 20.48 16.60
N ASP A 729 -10.97 19.30 16.50
CA ASP A 729 -11.30 18.27 15.50
C ASP A 729 -12.33 17.24 16.02
N GLY A 730 -12.97 17.48 17.18
CA GLY A 730 -13.84 16.52 17.88
C GLY A 730 -14.99 15.94 17.05
N SER A 731 -15.53 16.70 16.08
CA SER A 731 -16.58 16.21 15.17
C SER A 731 -16.13 15.06 14.25
N PHE A 732 -14.84 14.95 13.95
CA PHE A 732 -14.30 13.79 13.23
C PHE A 732 -14.15 12.58 14.14
N ALA A 733 -13.72 12.79 15.39
CA ALA A 733 -13.61 11.73 16.38
C ALA A 733 -14.98 11.12 16.70
N ASP A 734 -16.00 11.95 16.93
CA ASP A 734 -17.39 11.55 17.11
C ASP A 734 -17.94 10.74 15.92
N HIS A 735 -17.78 11.25 14.68
CA HIS A 735 -18.22 10.53 13.49
C HIS A 735 -17.52 9.16 13.30
N LEU A 736 -16.25 9.04 13.67
CA LEU A 736 -15.55 7.75 13.70
C LEU A 736 -16.08 6.83 14.80
N MET A 737 -16.45 7.40 15.95
CA MET A 737 -17.02 6.67 17.07
C MET A 737 -18.39 6.08 16.73
N ILE A 738 -19.29 6.87 16.14
CA ILE A 738 -20.60 6.40 15.63
C ILE A 738 -20.42 5.24 14.63
N HIS A 739 -19.41 5.29 13.77
CA HIS A 739 -19.15 4.26 12.76
C HIS A 739 -18.18 3.15 13.17
N PHE A 740 -17.70 3.12 14.41
CA PHE A 740 -16.76 2.11 14.91
C PHE A 740 -17.28 0.67 14.75
N TYR A 741 -18.52 0.42 15.17
CA TYR A 741 -19.12 -0.92 15.04
C TYR A 741 -19.34 -1.32 13.58
N ARG A 742 -19.70 -0.35 12.73
CA ARG A 742 -19.86 -0.53 11.28
C ARG A 742 -18.53 -0.91 10.61
N TRP A 743 -17.41 -0.40 11.09
CA TRP A 743 -16.07 -0.81 10.65
C TRP A 743 -15.74 -2.26 11.06
N LEU A 744 -16.00 -2.65 12.32
CA LEU A 744 -15.79 -4.02 12.80
C LEU A 744 -16.59 -5.07 12.03
N CYS A 745 -17.83 -4.75 11.64
CA CYS A 745 -18.71 -5.66 10.91
C CYS A 745 -18.40 -5.74 9.40
N SER A 746 -17.61 -4.81 8.84
CA SER A 746 -17.51 -4.63 7.40
C SER A 746 -16.39 -5.50 6.78
N PRO A 747 -16.72 -6.50 5.93
CA PRO A 747 -15.72 -7.27 5.19
C PRO A 747 -15.03 -6.46 4.06
N ARG A 748 -15.32 -5.15 3.97
CA ARG A 748 -14.61 -4.19 3.09
C ARG A 748 -13.47 -3.45 3.80
N SER A 749 -13.39 -3.56 5.13
CA SER A 749 -12.22 -3.14 5.91
C SER A 749 -11.04 -4.05 5.56
N LEU A 750 -9.85 -3.48 5.39
CA LEU A 750 -8.65 -4.28 5.19
C LEU A 750 -8.27 -5.07 6.45
N LEU A 751 -8.66 -4.58 7.63
CA LEU A 751 -8.32 -5.15 8.94
C LEU A 751 -9.46 -5.98 9.54
N TYR A 752 -10.47 -6.33 8.73
CA TYR A 752 -11.59 -7.18 9.15
C TYR A 752 -11.09 -8.48 9.79
N ASP A 753 -11.51 -8.70 11.04
CA ASP A 753 -11.18 -9.88 11.83
C ASP A 753 -12.46 -10.42 12.48
N PRO A 754 -12.98 -11.58 12.03
CA PRO A 754 -14.21 -12.14 12.56
C PRO A 754 -14.09 -12.55 14.04
N ALA A 755 -12.90 -12.93 14.52
CA ALA A 755 -12.70 -13.31 15.92
C ALA A 755 -12.69 -12.09 16.85
N LEU A 756 -12.10 -10.97 16.41
CA LEU A 756 -12.18 -9.70 17.13
C LEU A 756 -13.62 -9.16 17.15
N HIS A 757 -14.34 -9.24 16.03
CA HIS A 757 -15.77 -8.93 15.97
C HIS A 757 -16.58 -9.80 16.93
N GLN A 758 -16.36 -11.12 16.96
CA GLN A 758 -17.07 -12.04 17.85
C GLN A 758 -16.83 -11.74 19.33
N LEU A 759 -15.58 -11.48 19.74
CA LEU A 759 -15.23 -11.03 21.10
C LEU A 759 -16.06 -9.79 21.50
N ILE A 760 -16.05 -8.76 20.66
CA ILE A 760 -16.74 -7.49 20.95
C ILE A 760 -18.26 -7.70 20.97
N HIS A 761 -18.82 -8.47 20.03
CA HIS A 761 -20.25 -8.80 20.00
C HIS A 761 -20.69 -9.54 21.27
N GLN A 762 -19.91 -10.52 21.76
CA GLN A 762 -20.21 -11.23 23.01
C GLN A 762 -20.18 -10.29 24.23
N MET A 763 -19.20 -9.39 24.31
CA MET A 763 -19.14 -8.38 25.37
C MET A 763 -20.31 -7.38 25.27
N MET A 764 -20.68 -6.94 24.07
CA MET A 764 -21.82 -6.04 23.84
C MET A 764 -23.13 -6.70 24.25
N THR A 765 -23.31 -7.98 23.93
CA THR A 765 -24.49 -8.77 24.33
C THR A 765 -24.63 -8.80 25.85
N LYS A 766 -23.52 -8.99 26.59
CA LYS A 766 -23.50 -8.96 28.06
C LYS A 766 -23.86 -7.57 28.62
N VAL A 767 -23.23 -6.50 28.12
CA VAL A 767 -23.55 -5.11 28.51
C VAL A 767 -25.01 -4.78 28.24
N PHE A 768 -25.54 -5.18 27.08
CA PHE A 768 -26.91 -4.93 26.69
C PHE A 768 -27.93 -5.70 27.55
N LEU A 769 -27.68 -6.98 27.83
CA LEU A 769 -28.55 -7.74 28.75
C LEU A 769 -28.53 -7.16 30.17
N GLN A 770 -27.37 -6.66 30.64
CA GLN A 770 -27.28 -5.94 31.91
C GLN A 770 -28.06 -4.62 31.87
N LEU A 771 -28.00 -3.87 30.77
CA LEU A 771 -28.80 -2.64 30.58
C LEU A 771 -30.30 -2.95 30.66
N LEU A 772 -30.77 -4.01 29.99
CA LEU A 772 -32.17 -4.44 30.06
C LEU A 772 -32.58 -4.92 31.46
N ALA A 773 -31.69 -5.58 32.20
CA ALA A 773 -31.94 -5.94 33.59
C ALA A 773 -32.10 -4.71 34.49
N GLU A 774 -31.29 -3.66 34.26
CA GLU A 774 -31.34 -2.43 35.04
C GLU A 774 -32.56 -1.57 34.71
N LEU A 775 -32.98 -1.52 33.44
CA LEU A 775 -34.26 -0.92 33.06
C LEU A 775 -35.45 -1.63 33.74
N ARG A 776 -35.42 -2.97 33.81
CA ARG A 776 -36.42 -3.76 34.56
C ARG A 776 -36.37 -3.48 36.07
N ASN A 777 -35.19 -3.30 36.66
CA ASN A 777 -35.03 -2.92 38.07
C ASN A 777 -35.64 -1.54 38.38
N LEU A 778 -35.63 -0.61 37.41
CA LEU A 778 -36.28 0.71 37.49
C LEU A 778 -37.80 0.66 37.22
N ASN A 779 -38.38 -0.54 37.19
CA ASN A 779 -39.77 -0.85 36.84
C ASN A 779 -40.18 -0.41 35.41
N ALA A 780 -39.22 -0.16 34.51
CA ALA A 780 -39.53 0.16 33.12
C ALA A 780 -39.90 -1.11 32.35
N LYS A 781 -41.08 -1.11 31.71
CA LYS A 781 -41.52 -2.24 30.89
C LYS A 781 -40.92 -2.12 29.48
N VAL A 782 -39.90 -2.93 29.22
CA VAL A 782 -39.31 -3.09 27.88
C VAL A 782 -40.31 -3.81 26.96
N VAL A 783 -40.73 -3.14 25.89
CA VAL A 783 -41.64 -3.66 24.85
C VAL A 783 -40.85 -4.38 23.76
N ALA A 784 -39.87 -3.67 23.21
CA ALA A 784 -38.96 -4.14 22.19
C ALA A 784 -37.58 -3.54 22.46
N ALA A 785 -36.50 -4.29 22.31
CA ALA A 785 -35.16 -3.72 22.45
C ALA A 785 -34.13 -4.50 21.64
N ASN A 786 -33.32 -3.80 20.86
CA ASN A 786 -32.15 -4.32 20.16
C ASN A 786 -30.92 -3.41 20.43
N PHE A 787 -29.76 -3.70 19.83
CA PHE A 787 -28.53 -2.92 20.08
C PHE A 787 -28.55 -1.45 19.60
N GLN A 788 -29.56 -1.03 18.84
CA GLN A 788 -29.71 0.31 18.29
C GLN A 788 -30.91 1.09 18.85
N LYS A 789 -31.99 0.41 19.28
CA LYS A 789 -33.21 1.06 19.78
C LYS A 789 -33.87 0.27 20.91
N ILE A 790 -34.46 1.00 21.87
CA ILE A 790 -35.25 0.48 22.99
C ILE A 790 -36.62 1.16 22.98
N TRP A 791 -37.67 0.35 23.10
CA TRP A 791 -39.05 0.74 23.28
C TRP A 791 -39.45 0.51 24.74
N LEU A 792 -39.69 1.61 25.47
CA LEU A 792 -40.09 1.57 26.88
C LEU A 792 -41.54 1.99 27.05
N CYS A 793 -42.31 1.20 27.79
CA CYS A 793 -43.62 1.59 28.28
C CYS A 793 -43.49 2.22 29.68
N THR A 794 -43.94 3.47 29.83
CA THR A 794 -43.76 4.28 31.05
C THR A 794 -44.87 4.11 32.09
N GLU A 795 -45.97 3.46 31.71
CA GLU A 795 -47.23 3.39 32.48
C GLU A 795 -47.83 4.75 32.89
N LYS A 796 -47.39 5.86 32.27
CA LYS A 796 -47.94 7.20 32.49
C LYS A 796 -49.00 7.53 31.43
N ASN A 797 -49.95 8.37 31.83
CA ASN A 797 -51.06 8.83 30.99
C ASN A 797 -50.87 10.29 30.51
N ASP A 798 -49.82 10.98 30.98
CA ASP A 798 -49.53 12.38 30.67
C ASP A 798 -48.12 12.51 30.07
N THR A 799 -47.99 13.29 28.98
CA THR A 799 -46.71 13.49 28.26
C THR A 799 -45.59 14.00 29.17
N GLN A 800 -45.87 15.01 30.00
CA GLN A 800 -44.88 15.61 30.91
C GLN A 800 -44.38 14.60 31.97
N SER A 801 -45.27 13.72 32.43
CA SER A 801 -44.91 12.67 33.40
C SER A 801 -44.11 11.54 32.76
N ALA A 802 -44.39 11.22 31.49
CA ALA A 802 -43.59 10.27 30.71
C ALA A 802 -42.18 10.82 30.42
N GLU A 803 -42.06 12.09 30.01
CA GLU A 803 -40.77 12.76 29.77
C GLU A 803 -39.91 12.82 31.04
N ALA A 804 -40.47 13.26 32.17
CA ALA A 804 -39.76 13.32 33.44
C ALA A 804 -39.29 11.93 33.92
N TYR A 805 -40.10 10.89 33.70
CA TYR A 805 -39.71 9.51 34.01
C TYR A 805 -38.59 8.99 33.10
N CYS A 806 -38.62 9.31 31.80
CA CYS A 806 -37.56 8.93 30.86
C CYS A 806 -36.23 9.64 31.18
N LYS A 807 -36.27 10.96 31.45
CA LYS A 807 -35.10 11.72 31.93
C LYS A 807 -34.51 11.10 33.20
N HIS A 808 -35.35 10.76 34.18
CA HIS A 808 -34.91 10.08 35.41
C HIS A 808 -34.27 8.71 35.13
N ILE A 809 -34.85 7.88 34.25
CA ILE A 809 -34.24 6.60 33.86
C ILE A 809 -32.86 6.82 33.25
N ILE A 810 -32.73 7.70 32.24
CA ILE A 810 -31.48 7.95 31.53
C ILE A 810 -30.40 8.46 32.50
N MET A 811 -30.72 9.42 33.37
CA MET A 811 -29.80 9.90 34.41
C MET A 811 -29.39 8.78 35.38
N THR A 812 -30.31 7.89 35.76
CA THR A 812 -30.03 6.77 36.68
C THR A 812 -29.14 5.71 36.01
N VAL A 813 -29.36 5.41 34.73
CA VAL A 813 -28.54 4.49 33.94
C VAL A 813 -27.13 5.05 33.78
N ASN A 814 -27.01 6.31 33.35
CA ASN A 814 -25.71 6.97 33.12
C ASN A 814 -24.91 7.20 34.42
N SER A 815 -25.57 7.20 35.59
CA SER A 815 -24.89 7.24 36.88
C SER A 815 -24.03 6.00 37.18
N LYS A 816 -24.27 4.88 36.47
CA LYS A 816 -23.51 3.64 36.64
C LYS A 816 -22.30 3.61 35.70
N THR A 817 -21.12 3.32 36.25
CA THR A 817 -19.84 3.29 35.52
C THR A 817 -19.86 2.42 34.26
N LEU A 818 -20.64 1.32 34.27
CA LEU A 818 -20.75 0.39 33.15
C LEU A 818 -21.55 0.94 31.95
N PHE A 819 -22.31 2.03 32.11
CA PHE A 819 -23.10 2.67 31.04
C PHE A 819 -22.72 4.13 30.80
N GLN A 820 -21.67 4.63 31.45
CA GLN A 820 -21.28 6.05 31.44
C GLN A 820 -21.07 6.63 30.03
N ASP A 821 -20.66 5.79 29.08
CA ASP A 821 -20.31 6.20 27.71
C ASP A 821 -21.39 5.78 26.69
N ILE A 822 -22.60 5.44 27.16
CA ILE A 822 -23.78 5.21 26.32
C ILE A 822 -24.57 6.52 26.23
N GLU A 823 -24.94 6.89 25.02
CA GLU A 823 -25.80 8.03 24.75
C GLU A 823 -27.19 7.55 24.32
N PHE A 824 -28.23 8.24 24.82
CA PHE A 824 -29.63 7.87 24.64
C PHE A 824 -30.38 9.01 23.98
N GLU A 825 -30.78 8.84 22.72
CA GLU A 825 -31.53 9.85 21.96
C GLU A 825 -33.02 9.49 21.94
N ILE A 826 -33.88 10.38 22.43
CA ILE A 826 -35.33 10.14 22.42
C ILE A 826 -35.91 10.60 21.08
N LYS A 827 -36.23 9.64 20.20
CA LYS A 827 -36.84 9.92 18.89
C LYS A 827 -38.29 10.33 18.99
N GLN A 828 -39.11 9.52 19.67
CA GLN A 828 -40.56 9.67 19.60
C GLN A 828 -41.30 9.17 20.85
N TYR A 829 -42.32 9.92 21.24
CA TYR A 829 -43.35 9.52 22.20
C TYR A 829 -44.59 9.02 21.47
N TRP A 830 -45.17 7.93 21.96
CA TRP A 830 -46.37 7.29 21.46
C TRP A 830 -47.40 7.24 22.59
N GLN A 831 -48.57 7.87 22.42
CA GLN A 831 -49.63 7.91 23.44
C GLN A 831 -50.25 6.52 23.70
N GLY A 832 -50.33 5.70 22.65
CA GLY A 832 -50.67 4.29 22.71
C GLY A 832 -50.04 3.55 21.55
N LEU A 833 -49.67 2.29 21.76
CA LEU A 833 -48.88 1.47 20.84
C LEU A 833 -49.44 0.05 20.76
N VAL A 834 -49.70 -0.42 19.54
CA VAL A 834 -49.89 -1.85 19.22
C VAL A 834 -48.60 -2.34 18.58
N PHE A 835 -47.93 -3.29 19.20
CA PHE A 835 -46.63 -3.80 18.76
C PHE A 835 -46.71 -5.31 18.53
N LEU A 836 -46.24 -5.77 17.37
CA LEU A 836 -46.07 -7.20 17.06
C LEU A 836 -44.58 -7.52 16.92
N ASP A 837 -43.89 -6.80 16.03
CA ASP A 837 -42.46 -6.89 15.78
C ASP A 837 -41.92 -5.53 15.30
N GLU A 838 -40.61 -5.46 14.98
CA GLU A 838 -39.95 -4.20 14.59
C GLU A 838 -40.44 -3.59 13.27
N GLU A 839 -41.06 -4.36 12.37
CA GLU A 839 -41.63 -3.88 11.10
C GLU A 839 -43.15 -3.68 11.19
N ASN A 840 -43.81 -4.44 12.09
CA ASN A 840 -45.26 -4.47 12.27
C ASN A 840 -45.67 -3.84 13.62
N TYR A 841 -45.74 -2.50 13.65
CA TYR A 841 -46.30 -1.75 14.77
C TYR A 841 -47.22 -0.61 14.30
N GLY A 842 -48.11 -0.17 15.18
CA GLY A 842 -49.00 0.97 14.95
C GLY A 842 -49.19 1.76 16.23
N GLY A 843 -48.91 3.06 16.19
CA GLY A 843 -48.98 3.92 17.37
C GLY A 843 -49.70 5.25 17.10
N VAL A 844 -50.24 5.85 18.16
CA VAL A 844 -50.86 7.18 18.14
C VAL A 844 -49.83 8.20 18.61
N GLN A 845 -49.51 9.18 17.78
CA GLN A 845 -48.60 10.27 18.14
C GLN A 845 -49.36 11.35 18.95
N PRO A 846 -48.73 11.95 19.99
CA PRO A 846 -49.35 13.04 20.76
C PRO A 846 -49.47 14.31 19.92
N LEU A 847 -50.57 15.07 20.11
CA LEU A 847 -50.85 16.30 19.37
C LEU A 847 -49.85 17.43 19.60
N SER A 848 -49.16 17.42 20.74
CA SER A 848 -47.99 18.25 21.01
C SER A 848 -46.73 17.41 20.80
N VAL A 849 -46.00 17.65 19.71
CA VAL A 849 -44.68 17.06 19.49
C VAL A 849 -43.66 17.96 20.18
N PRO A 850 -42.99 17.54 21.28
CA PRO A 850 -41.79 18.21 21.73
C PRO A 850 -40.66 17.90 20.73
N SER A 851 -39.75 18.87 20.53
CA SER A 851 -38.55 18.68 19.72
C SER A 851 -37.74 17.46 20.20
N PRO A 852 -37.00 16.76 19.32
CA PRO A 852 -36.00 15.80 19.79
C PRO A 852 -35.01 16.52 20.71
N VAL A 853 -34.80 15.97 21.92
CA VAL A 853 -33.89 16.54 22.91
C VAL A 853 -32.68 15.62 23.05
N THR A 854 -31.56 16.03 22.46
CA THR A 854 -30.26 15.38 22.64
C THR A 854 -29.73 15.76 24.02
N LEU A 855 -29.86 14.85 25.00
CA LEU A 855 -29.40 15.09 26.37
C LEU A 855 -27.95 14.63 26.53
N SER A 856 -27.01 15.52 26.22
CA SER A 856 -25.60 15.32 26.58
C SER A 856 -25.42 15.46 28.12
N PRO A 857 -24.44 14.76 28.73
CA PRO A 857 -24.28 14.76 30.18
C PRO A 857 -23.77 16.08 30.80
N GLU A 858 -23.48 17.12 30.00
CA GLU A 858 -22.90 18.38 30.49
C GLU A 858 -23.93 19.49 30.82
N GLU A 859 -25.19 19.38 30.36
CA GLU A 859 -26.20 20.45 30.54
C GLU A 859 -26.93 20.44 31.90
N ALA A 860 -26.51 19.59 32.85
CA ALA A 860 -27.28 19.28 34.06
C ALA A 860 -27.28 20.37 35.17
N ASP A 861 -26.55 21.48 35.02
CA ASP A 861 -26.22 22.40 36.14
C ASP A 861 -26.66 23.87 35.95
N VAL A 862 -27.46 24.20 34.90
CA VAL A 862 -27.94 25.57 34.65
C VAL A 862 -29.44 25.61 34.33
N ASP A 863 -30.31 25.35 35.31
CA ASP A 863 -31.71 25.81 35.20
C ASP A 863 -32.44 26.01 36.55
N THR A 864 -31.96 26.98 37.35
CA THR A 864 -32.77 27.57 38.45
C THR A 864 -32.63 29.10 38.50
N LYS A 865 -33.20 29.78 37.49
CA LYS A 865 -33.77 31.14 37.54
C LYS A 865 -34.24 31.51 36.14
N ASP A 866 -35.56 31.62 35.99
CA ASP A 866 -36.31 32.58 35.16
C ASP A 866 -37.69 32.00 34.82
N LYS A 867 -38.56 32.02 35.84
CA LYS A 867 -40.00 31.86 35.72
C LYS A 867 -40.69 33.01 36.41
N GLU A 868 -40.92 34.09 35.68
CA GLU A 868 -42.03 35.01 35.94
C GLU A 868 -42.34 35.84 34.68
N GLU A 869 -43.62 36.21 34.52
CA GLU A 869 -44.17 37.11 33.49
C GLU A 869 -44.05 36.70 32.01
N PHE A 870 -45.10 36.06 31.45
CA PHE A 870 -46.18 36.78 30.74
C PHE A 870 -47.23 35.80 30.19
N GLN A 871 -48.37 35.68 30.89
CA GLN A 871 -49.65 35.38 30.25
C GLN A 871 -50.29 36.69 29.79
N VAL A 872 -51.02 36.68 28.68
CA VAL A 872 -52.44 37.14 28.59
C VAL A 872 -52.96 37.04 27.15
N GLU A 873 -54.20 36.52 27.04
CA GLU A 873 -55.17 36.62 25.93
C GLU A 873 -54.81 36.12 24.51
N CYS A 874 -55.32 34.91 24.21
CA CYS A 874 -55.93 34.61 22.91
C CYS A 874 -57.46 34.78 23.02
N SER A 875 -58.08 35.57 22.13
CA SER A 875 -59.53 35.53 21.92
C SER A 875 -59.95 35.91 20.49
N GLU A 876 -60.55 34.91 19.83
CA GLU A 876 -61.66 35.02 18.85
C GLU A 876 -61.49 35.57 17.41
N ALA A 877 -62.28 34.91 16.55
CA ALA A 877 -63.01 35.41 15.37
C ALA A 877 -62.33 35.47 13.98
N ALA A 878 -62.73 34.47 13.18
CA ALA A 878 -62.80 34.42 11.72
C ALA A 878 -63.04 35.75 10.96
N GLY A 879 -62.39 35.88 9.79
CA GLY A 879 -62.62 36.98 8.84
C GLY A 879 -62.22 36.61 7.40
N VAL A 880 -63.22 36.48 6.53
CA VAL A 880 -63.13 35.99 5.14
C VAL A 880 -62.87 37.13 4.13
N GLN A 881 -62.08 36.85 3.06
CA GLN A 881 -62.04 37.56 1.75
C GLN A 881 -61.32 38.95 1.63
N PRO A 882 -61.02 39.47 0.41
CA PRO A 882 -59.99 38.97 -0.53
C PRO A 882 -59.20 40.14 -1.22
N LEU A 883 -58.72 39.91 -2.45
CA LEU A 883 -58.30 40.87 -3.52
C LEU A 883 -56.79 41.07 -3.80
N SER A 884 -56.42 40.61 -5.00
CA SER A 884 -55.54 41.24 -6.01
C SER A 884 -54.82 42.56 -5.69
N VAL A 885 -53.51 42.60 -5.98
CA VAL A 885 -52.98 43.00 -7.31
C VAL A 885 -51.87 42.02 -7.70
#